data_AF-A0A1H4U2E6-F1
#
_entry.id   AF-A0A1H4U2E6-F1
#
_cell.length_a   1.000
_cell.length_b   1.000
_cell.length_c   1.000
_cell.angle_alpha   90.00
_cell.angle_beta   90.00
_cell.angle_gamma   90.00
#
_symmetry.space_group_name_H-M   'P 1'
#
loop_
_entity.id
_entity.type
_entity.pdbx_description
1 polymer ?
#
loop_
_entity_poly.entity_id
_entity_poly.type
_entity_poly.pdbx_seq_one_letter_code
_entity_poly.pdbx_strand_id
1 'polypeptide(L)'
;MLGPLREGAPRRIGPYEVLARLGAGGMGEVFLARDAGEDPGGGLGDGPAGAGDGPGAGDGSGDGSGDRSGNGPGGGSADIGDGSGNGAGSGIGVGIGAGVGVGIGAFVAVKTVRRDVVGDPAFRDRFRREIRIAALVDSAYAAAPVGGDADAEVPWLATAYVPGPSLAQAVRRGGPLPVATVRALGADVARALADLHRAGVLHRDLKPGNVMLSVAGPRLIDFGIARSSTATTMTATGLMVGTPSFMSPEHVAGARRVTAASDVFCLGSLLCYAATGEDPFGDGPLAAVLYRVSQAEADLTRVPEELRGTIAACLAVDPADRPTPEALVGLLGAGAAKVFPWPEGVREHIGEYGRELAQLVASGGPLLEAAPAGPVVTPAVPGLHSVPTLAPVSAPTVPASETPRKRRRRAVAAVLALAVVAGGLGAYALWPDPAPPQAPAKAAPPAGPRIAGVDDRGTADASGVVPQNAAQRPAAWKPWHTKLSAPAFGCSAGEKALVCRTTDGRYEALDPASGKPLWTADLVPDPRDSMSFIGPTGGIFIAGTTDVPAVHGDAVVLLSGGRLQVRDARSGAVRWEKRNTAEAGMRTRPVVGDGTVFVPTGGEDKDRMTAFALADGRQLWSTSLTNADLARNSFRDFEPVAYANGLVYAMSDGGFVSFDAKTGQQRGQVPAEAKGCDGLGVQGRYAYCAPLDATAAAPLALYRLDATTLAPVGAGKLPLPADVAKSGARPTAVSARTAVVVDQGPLPWADWGNTGKPDGVFVLDPATGRTLGHHPIPPLTGADGRKQYVSSPLIAGDTLVYADFSALHLVPLGPNGAPGKERVVPVPGAPGPRAKEPYERVNGTDIGREIRPPEVLPLGGVAHVVYDTGVVASVTLPEE
;
A
#
# COMPACT_ATOMS: atom_id res chain seq x y z
N MET A 1 22.81 -3.69 -11.33
CA MET A 1 22.48 -4.72 -10.31
C MET A 1 23.02 -4.33 -8.94
N LEU A 2 24.18 -3.68 -8.89
CA LEU A 2 24.69 -3.01 -7.69
C LEU A 2 24.03 -1.63 -7.53
N GLY A 3 23.53 -1.31 -6.34
CA GLY A 3 22.97 0.00 -6.02
C GLY A 3 24.00 0.92 -5.36
N PRO A 4 23.92 2.24 -5.60
CA PRO A 4 24.80 3.19 -4.91
C PRO A 4 24.55 3.20 -3.39
N LEU A 5 25.59 3.53 -2.65
CA LEU A 5 25.50 3.81 -1.22
C LEU A 5 24.85 5.17 -1.01
N ARG A 6 23.73 5.14 -0.27
CA ARG A 6 22.97 6.33 0.15
C ARG A 6 23.76 7.16 1.16
N GLU A 7 23.38 8.42 1.29
CA GLU A 7 23.86 9.29 2.37
C GLU A 7 23.54 8.66 3.74
N GLY A 8 24.55 8.54 4.61
CA GLY A 8 24.44 7.87 5.91
C GLY A 8 24.65 6.35 5.91
N ALA A 9 24.90 5.69 4.77
CA ALA A 9 25.26 4.26 4.75
C ALA A 9 26.63 4.02 5.44
N PRO A 10 26.80 2.91 6.20
CA PRO A 10 28.06 2.60 6.86
C PRO A 10 29.17 2.35 5.82
N ARG A 11 30.34 2.98 6.02
CA ARG A 11 31.54 2.75 5.19
C ARG A 11 32.25 1.43 5.51
N ARG A 12 32.08 0.93 6.73
CA ARG A 12 32.65 -0.32 7.23
C ARG A 12 31.63 -1.04 8.09
N ILE A 13 31.58 -2.36 8.01
CA ILE A 13 30.76 -3.22 8.89
C ILE A 13 31.64 -4.37 9.36
N GLY A 14 31.93 -4.42 10.67
CA GLY A 14 32.93 -5.34 11.21
C GLY A 14 34.30 -5.14 10.53
N PRO A 15 34.98 -6.21 10.08
CA PRO A 15 36.24 -6.08 9.35
C PRO A 15 36.07 -5.49 7.94
N TYR A 16 34.87 -5.58 7.35
CA TYR A 16 34.65 -5.40 5.90
C TYR A 16 34.40 -3.95 5.47
N GLU A 17 35.03 -3.54 4.36
CA GLU A 17 34.80 -2.26 3.68
C GLU A 17 33.58 -2.36 2.75
N VAL A 18 32.61 -1.46 2.90
CA VAL A 18 31.35 -1.47 2.16
C VAL A 18 31.51 -0.78 0.81
N LEU A 19 31.24 -1.51 -0.27
CA LEU A 19 31.46 -1.07 -1.66
C LEU A 19 30.18 -0.68 -2.38
N ALA A 20 29.08 -1.42 -2.19
CA ALA A 20 27.80 -1.13 -2.85
C ALA A 20 26.61 -1.68 -2.04
N ARG A 21 25.41 -1.21 -2.36
CA ARG A 21 24.16 -1.72 -1.77
C ARG A 21 23.61 -2.85 -2.65
N LEU A 22 23.35 -4.02 -2.07
CA LEU A 22 22.74 -5.17 -2.76
C LEU A 22 21.22 -5.19 -2.62
N GLY A 23 20.68 -4.68 -1.51
CA GLY A 23 19.24 -4.58 -1.31
C GLY A 23 18.85 -4.28 0.14
N ALA A 24 17.56 -4.45 0.43
CA ALA A 24 17.02 -4.43 1.78
C ALA A 24 15.91 -5.48 1.91
N GLY A 25 15.73 -6.02 3.12
CA GLY A 25 14.72 -7.03 3.41
C GLY A 25 14.18 -6.88 4.83
N GLY A 26 13.30 -7.82 5.24
CA GLY A 26 12.58 -7.73 6.51
C GLY A 26 13.44 -7.61 7.78
N MET A 27 14.73 -7.98 7.70
CA MET A 27 15.68 -7.89 8.82
C MET A 27 16.63 -6.69 8.76
N GLY A 28 16.76 -5.99 7.63
CA GLY A 28 17.67 -4.84 7.46
C GLY A 28 18.25 -4.73 6.05
N GLU A 29 19.38 -4.05 5.91
CA GLU A 29 20.04 -3.82 4.60
C GLU A 29 21.12 -4.84 4.29
N VAL A 30 21.38 -5.07 3.00
CA VAL A 30 22.43 -5.98 2.52
C VAL A 30 23.40 -5.20 1.64
N PHE A 31 24.69 -5.34 1.94
CA PHE A 31 25.78 -4.63 1.29
C PHE A 31 26.77 -5.60 0.65
N LEU A 32 27.30 -5.23 -0.51
CA LEU A 32 28.50 -5.83 -1.07
C LEU A 32 29.69 -5.19 -0.37
N ALA A 33 30.55 -6.01 0.21
CA ALA A 33 31.75 -5.56 0.90
C ALA A 33 32.95 -6.44 0.53
N ARG A 34 34.15 -5.97 0.84
CA ARG A 34 35.40 -6.76 0.77
C ARG A 34 36.05 -6.81 2.14
N ASP A 35 36.88 -7.82 2.39
CA ASP A 35 37.80 -7.76 3.52
C ASP A 35 38.73 -6.54 3.37
N ALA A 36 38.90 -5.77 4.44
CA ALA A 36 39.70 -4.55 4.41
C ALA A 36 41.21 -4.85 4.40
N GLY A 37 41.62 -6.00 4.97
CA GLY A 37 43.02 -6.35 5.18
C GLY A 37 43.74 -5.49 6.23
N GLU A 38 44.80 -6.03 6.82
CA GLU A 38 45.78 -5.22 7.55
C GLU A 38 46.67 -4.48 6.56
N ASP A 39 46.96 -3.21 6.84
CA ASP A 39 47.89 -2.39 6.06
C ASP A 39 49.32 -2.93 6.20
N PRO A 40 49.97 -3.44 5.13
CA PRO A 40 51.31 -4.02 5.21
C PRO A 40 52.40 -2.91 5.22
N GLY A 41 52.20 -1.86 6.02
CA GLY A 41 52.77 -0.53 5.72
C GLY A 41 53.02 0.45 6.87
N GLY A 42 53.15 0.02 8.13
CA GLY A 42 53.61 0.91 9.21
C GLY A 42 53.82 0.21 10.55
N GLY A 43 54.88 0.46 11.33
CA GLY A 43 55.84 1.56 11.27
C GLY A 43 55.94 2.22 12.64
N LEU A 44 56.98 1.87 13.41
CA LEU A 44 57.25 2.25 14.81
C LEU A 44 57.02 3.73 15.20
N GLY A 45 56.60 3.94 16.47
CA GLY A 45 56.60 5.23 17.20
C GLY A 45 55.19 5.81 17.43
N ASP A 46 54.84 6.45 18.55
CA ASP A 46 55.54 6.70 19.83
C ASP A 46 54.48 6.88 20.96
N GLY A 47 54.87 6.75 22.23
CA GLY A 47 54.06 7.23 23.38
C GLY A 47 54.06 8.77 23.50
N PRO A 48 53.39 9.40 24.51
CA PRO A 48 53.60 9.06 25.93
C PRO A 48 52.44 9.35 26.93
N ALA A 49 52.70 9.06 28.23
CA ALA A 49 52.02 9.53 29.47
C ALA A 49 50.54 9.10 29.68
N GLY A 50 50.06 8.68 30.87
CA GLY A 50 50.51 8.84 32.26
C GLY A 50 49.38 9.53 33.07
N ALA A 51 49.07 9.22 34.34
CA ALA A 51 49.62 8.29 35.34
C ALA A 51 48.60 8.07 36.50
N GLY A 52 48.88 7.14 37.42
CA GLY A 52 48.21 6.97 38.73
C GLY A 52 46.92 6.11 38.73
N ASP A 53 46.63 5.29 39.74
CA ASP A 53 47.42 4.86 40.89
C ASP A 53 47.00 3.45 41.34
N GLY A 54 47.84 2.81 42.17
CA GLY A 54 47.79 1.38 42.50
C GLY A 54 46.81 0.93 43.62
N PRO A 55 47.06 -0.22 44.27
CA PRO A 55 46.04 -1.28 44.31
C PRO A 55 45.58 -1.73 45.72
N GLY A 56 44.51 -2.52 45.77
CA GLY A 56 44.03 -3.20 46.98
C GLY A 56 43.48 -4.58 46.67
N ALA A 57 44.07 -5.62 47.26
CA ALA A 57 43.67 -7.03 47.11
C ALA A 57 42.47 -7.40 48.00
N GLY A 58 41.80 -8.51 47.68
CA GLY A 58 40.70 -9.04 48.50
C GLY A 58 40.11 -10.33 47.95
N ASP A 59 40.71 -11.48 48.31
CA ASP A 59 40.14 -12.81 48.06
C ASP A 59 38.80 -13.01 48.82
N GLY A 60 37.94 -13.91 48.33
CA GLY A 60 36.61 -14.11 48.92
C GLY A 60 35.82 -15.32 48.39
N SER A 61 36.40 -16.52 48.49
CA SER A 61 35.77 -17.81 48.18
C SER A 61 34.49 -18.08 48.99
N GLY A 62 33.56 -18.90 48.48
CA GLY A 62 32.39 -19.33 49.28
C GLY A 62 31.38 -20.27 48.60
N ASP A 63 31.74 -21.55 48.49
CA ASP A 63 30.91 -22.78 48.62
C ASP A 63 29.58 -23.01 47.85
N GLY A 64 29.39 -24.29 47.45
CA GLY A 64 28.17 -24.81 46.82
C GLY A 64 28.29 -26.25 46.35
N SER A 65 28.59 -27.19 47.26
CA SER A 65 28.87 -28.60 46.97
C SER A 65 27.62 -29.43 46.55
N GLY A 66 27.85 -30.52 45.79
CA GLY A 66 26.77 -31.37 45.26
C GLY A 66 27.26 -32.65 44.58
N ASP A 67 27.96 -33.50 45.33
CA ASP A 67 28.62 -34.73 44.86
C ASP A 67 27.65 -35.88 44.49
N ARG A 68 28.00 -36.68 43.47
CA ARG A 68 27.66 -38.12 43.39
C ARG A 68 28.47 -38.87 42.32
N SER A 69 29.07 -39.97 42.76
CA SER A 69 30.04 -40.84 42.07
C SER A 69 29.41 -42.11 41.47
N GLY A 70 30.13 -42.84 40.60
CA GLY A 70 29.66 -44.14 40.10
C GLY A 70 30.41 -44.85 38.95
N ASN A 71 31.65 -45.28 39.18
CA ASN A 71 32.38 -46.45 38.59
C ASN A 71 32.37 -46.83 37.08
N GLY A 72 33.57 -47.11 36.55
CA GLY A 72 33.82 -48.03 35.40
C GLY A 72 33.75 -49.52 35.80
N PRO A 73 34.35 -50.51 35.08
CA PRO A 73 35.58 -50.49 34.24
C PRO A 73 35.36 -51.07 32.81
N GLY A 74 36.32 -51.35 31.91
CA GLY A 74 37.78 -51.10 31.83
C GLY A 74 38.53 -52.16 30.98
N GLY A 75 39.60 -51.77 30.27
CA GLY A 75 40.61 -52.65 29.63
C GLY A 75 40.46 -52.93 28.11
N GLY A 76 41.49 -52.83 27.26
CA GLY A 76 42.85 -52.27 27.47
C GLY A 76 43.86 -52.56 26.33
N SER A 77 44.90 -51.71 26.21
CA SER A 77 46.18 -51.84 25.46
C SER A 77 46.13 -52.03 23.91
N ALA A 78 47.06 -51.55 23.07
CA ALA A 78 48.29 -50.72 23.17
C ALA A 78 48.80 -50.42 21.71
N ASP A 79 49.73 -49.50 21.36
CA ASP A 79 50.50 -48.48 22.12
C ASP A 79 51.05 -47.33 21.22
N ILE A 80 51.70 -46.32 21.85
CA ILE A 80 52.73 -45.34 21.39
C ILE A 80 52.80 -44.90 19.90
N GLY A 81 52.75 -43.58 19.69
CA GLY A 81 53.36 -42.90 18.53
C GLY A 81 53.13 -41.37 18.52
N ASP A 82 54.17 -40.56 18.68
CA ASP A 82 54.09 -39.10 18.46
C ASP A 82 54.18 -38.78 16.95
N GLY A 83 53.64 -37.63 16.54
CA GLY A 83 53.78 -37.16 15.16
C GLY A 83 53.01 -35.88 14.85
N SER A 84 53.74 -34.78 14.72
CA SER A 84 53.21 -33.48 14.29
C SER A 84 52.51 -33.56 12.93
N GLY A 85 51.38 -32.85 12.79
CA GLY A 85 50.57 -32.86 11.58
C GLY A 85 51.17 -32.05 10.44
N ASN A 86 51.29 -32.66 9.26
CA ASN A 86 51.32 -31.96 7.98
C ASN A 86 50.85 -32.90 6.86
N GLY A 87 49.82 -32.50 6.11
CA GLY A 87 49.18 -33.37 5.11
C GLY A 87 48.30 -32.60 4.14
N ALA A 88 48.90 -32.10 3.05
CA ALA A 88 48.18 -31.37 2.01
C ALA A 88 47.27 -32.29 1.16
N GLY A 89 46.01 -31.89 0.98
CA GLY A 89 45.01 -32.59 0.17
C GLY A 89 44.80 -31.93 -1.20
N SER A 90 45.50 -32.45 -2.21
CA SER A 90 45.53 -32.02 -3.62
C SER A 90 44.20 -31.54 -4.23
N GLY A 91 44.20 -30.33 -4.81
CA GLY A 91 43.16 -29.83 -5.73
C GLY A 91 43.57 -30.01 -7.19
N ILE A 92 42.76 -30.69 -8.00
CA ILE A 92 43.05 -30.95 -9.42
C ILE A 92 42.69 -29.73 -10.26
N GLY A 93 43.70 -29.05 -10.80
CA GLY A 93 43.51 -27.94 -11.73
C GLY A 93 43.13 -28.38 -13.14
N VAL A 94 42.17 -27.67 -13.75
CA VAL A 94 41.96 -27.67 -15.21
C VAL A 94 42.21 -26.24 -15.68
N GLY A 95 43.26 -26.06 -16.50
CA GLY A 95 43.73 -24.74 -16.90
C GLY A 95 42.86 -24.08 -17.97
N ILE A 96 42.57 -22.79 -17.80
CA ILE A 96 42.17 -21.85 -18.85
C ILE A 96 43.10 -20.63 -18.74
N GLY A 97 43.42 -20.00 -19.88
CA GLY A 97 44.58 -19.10 -20.05
C GLY A 97 44.62 -17.83 -19.19
N ALA A 98 45.83 -17.27 -19.09
CA ALA A 98 46.19 -16.18 -18.18
C ALA A 98 45.43 -14.85 -18.41
N GLY A 99 45.01 -14.22 -17.31
CA GLY A 99 44.41 -12.88 -17.29
C GLY A 99 43.85 -12.50 -15.92
N VAL A 100 44.73 -12.08 -15.00
CA VAL A 100 44.44 -11.48 -13.68
C VAL A 100 43.30 -12.17 -12.89
N GLY A 101 43.62 -13.24 -12.17
CA GLY A 101 42.70 -13.87 -11.22
C GLY A 101 42.54 -13.07 -9.94
N VAL A 102 41.51 -12.21 -9.86
CA VAL A 102 41.00 -11.71 -8.57
C VAL A 102 40.21 -12.83 -7.92
N GLY A 103 40.63 -13.26 -6.72
CA GLY A 103 39.96 -14.35 -5.99
C GLY A 103 38.52 -13.97 -5.64
N ILE A 104 37.54 -14.73 -6.13
CA ILE A 104 36.11 -14.50 -5.88
C ILE A 104 35.77 -14.60 -4.37
N GLY A 105 36.61 -15.29 -3.59
CA GLY A 105 36.52 -15.34 -2.13
C GLY A 105 36.85 -14.04 -1.38
N ALA A 106 37.20 -12.95 -2.07
CA ALA A 106 37.47 -11.64 -1.44
C ALA A 106 36.21 -10.79 -1.18
N PHE A 107 35.05 -11.17 -1.73
CA PHE A 107 33.80 -10.40 -1.64
C PHE A 107 32.74 -11.11 -0.81
N VAL A 108 32.05 -10.32 0.01
CA VAL A 108 31.04 -10.80 0.96
C VAL A 108 29.74 -10.00 0.82
N ALA A 109 28.62 -10.66 1.06
CA ALA A 109 27.34 -10.02 1.28
C ALA A 109 27.14 -9.85 2.80
N VAL A 110 27.20 -8.60 3.27
CA VAL A 110 27.02 -8.25 4.69
C VAL A 110 25.60 -7.75 4.93
N LYS A 111 24.88 -8.45 5.80
CA LYS A 111 23.50 -8.17 6.18
C LYS A 111 23.46 -7.57 7.58
N THR A 112 22.91 -6.37 7.70
CA THR A 112 22.74 -5.67 8.99
C THR A 112 21.35 -5.87 9.55
N VAL A 113 21.21 -5.73 10.87
CA VAL A 113 19.91 -5.77 11.56
C VAL A 113 19.29 -4.37 11.68
N ARG A 114 17.97 -4.25 11.47
CA ARG A 114 17.22 -2.99 11.63
C ARG A 114 17.34 -2.45 13.07
N ARG A 115 17.55 -1.13 13.19
CA ARG A 115 17.76 -0.42 14.46
C ARG A 115 16.66 -0.62 15.51
N ASP A 116 15.42 -0.92 15.11
CA ASP A 116 14.28 -1.08 16.03
C ASP A 116 14.27 -2.41 16.81
N VAL A 117 15.08 -3.41 16.43
CA VAL A 117 15.22 -4.68 17.18
C VAL A 117 16.60 -4.88 17.82
N VAL A 118 17.54 -3.96 17.58
CA VAL A 118 18.93 -4.00 18.10
C VAL A 118 19.02 -4.03 19.63
N GLY A 119 18.00 -3.51 20.32
CA GLY A 119 17.94 -3.42 21.77
C GLY A 119 17.35 -4.63 22.51
N ASP A 120 16.81 -5.65 21.84
CA ASP A 120 16.26 -6.85 22.50
C ASP A 120 17.41 -7.84 22.86
N PRO A 121 17.71 -8.07 24.15
CA PRO A 121 18.75 -9.03 24.54
C PRO A 121 18.41 -10.45 24.11
N ALA A 122 17.12 -10.83 24.14
CA ALA A 122 16.68 -12.14 23.72
C ALA A 122 16.81 -12.33 22.20
N PHE A 123 16.74 -11.24 21.41
CA PHE A 123 17.08 -11.27 19.98
C PHE A 123 18.56 -11.50 19.77
N ARG A 124 19.43 -10.77 20.49
CA ARG A 124 20.90 -10.94 20.38
C ARG A 124 21.32 -12.37 20.75
N ASP A 125 20.75 -12.97 21.79
CA ASP A 125 21.05 -14.35 22.18
C ASP A 125 20.61 -15.39 21.13
N ARG A 126 19.45 -15.19 20.49
CA ARG A 126 19.00 -16.01 19.36
C ARG A 126 19.95 -15.85 18.17
N PHE A 127 20.21 -14.61 17.75
CA PHE A 127 21.07 -14.29 16.63
C PHE A 127 22.50 -14.84 16.82
N ARG A 128 23.08 -14.74 18.02
CA ARG A 128 24.39 -15.33 18.36
C ARG A 128 24.39 -16.86 18.31
N ARG A 129 23.28 -17.51 18.67
CA ARG A 129 23.12 -18.98 18.52
C ARG A 129 22.98 -19.36 17.05
N GLU A 130 22.24 -18.59 16.27
CA GLU A 130 21.96 -18.88 14.87
C GLU A 130 23.18 -18.61 13.97
N ILE A 131 23.97 -17.56 14.21
CA ILE A 131 25.30 -17.36 13.58
C ILE A 131 26.20 -18.58 13.80
N ARG A 132 26.31 -19.07 15.04
CA ARG A 132 27.15 -20.23 15.39
C ARG A 132 26.70 -21.51 14.70
N ILE A 133 25.39 -21.74 14.60
CA ILE A 133 24.83 -22.91 13.91
C ILE A 133 25.03 -22.81 12.40
N ALA A 134 24.81 -21.64 11.80
CA ALA A 134 24.99 -21.43 10.38
C ALA A 134 26.46 -21.58 9.94
N ALA A 135 27.41 -21.21 10.80
CA ALA A 135 28.85 -21.42 10.57
C ALA A 135 29.28 -22.91 10.56
N LEU A 136 28.39 -23.86 10.93
CA LEU A 136 28.63 -25.30 10.81
C LEU A 136 28.18 -25.87 9.45
N VAL A 137 27.56 -25.07 8.60
CA VAL A 137 27.06 -25.50 7.29
C VAL A 137 28.18 -25.42 6.25
N ASP A 138 28.82 -26.55 5.99
CA ASP A 138 29.65 -26.75 4.80
C ASP A 138 28.79 -27.35 3.67
N SER A 139 28.60 -26.57 2.59
CA SER A 139 27.94 -27.04 1.38
C SER A 139 28.41 -26.28 0.15
N ALA A 140 28.80 -27.02 -0.89
CA ALA A 140 29.12 -26.44 -2.19
C ALA A 140 27.90 -25.79 -2.88
N TYR A 141 26.68 -25.97 -2.36
CA TYR A 141 25.42 -25.51 -2.95
C TYR A 141 24.73 -24.40 -2.15
N ALA A 142 25.35 -23.91 -1.07
CA ALA A 142 24.89 -22.76 -0.28
C ALA A 142 25.99 -21.70 -0.18
N ALA A 143 25.63 -20.45 0.08
CA ALA A 143 26.58 -19.40 0.43
C ALA A 143 26.98 -19.53 1.90
N ALA A 144 28.19 -20.04 2.15
CA ALA A 144 28.72 -20.21 3.51
C ALA A 144 28.75 -18.86 4.26
N PRO A 145 28.35 -18.82 5.54
CA PRO A 145 28.67 -17.74 6.46
C PRO A 145 30.19 -17.62 6.64
N VAL A 146 30.70 -16.39 6.53
CA VAL A 146 32.14 -16.10 6.63
C VAL A 146 32.49 -15.24 7.85
N GLY A 147 31.48 -14.68 8.53
CA GLY A 147 31.64 -13.95 9.77
C GLY A 147 30.30 -13.40 10.26
N GLY A 148 30.22 -13.01 11.53
CA GLY A 148 29.03 -12.38 12.08
C GLY A 148 29.27 -11.93 13.51
N ASP A 149 28.58 -10.88 13.92
CA ASP A 149 28.67 -10.32 15.26
C ASP A 149 27.26 -9.94 15.75
N ALA A 150 26.86 -10.54 16.88
CA ALA A 150 25.59 -10.29 17.55
C ALA A 150 25.69 -9.23 18.65
N ASP A 151 26.90 -8.82 19.01
CA ASP A 151 27.25 -7.95 20.12
C ASP A 151 27.70 -6.55 19.67
N ALA A 152 28.09 -6.41 18.39
CA ALA A 152 28.25 -5.12 17.70
C ALA A 152 27.08 -4.13 17.94
N GLU A 153 27.36 -2.83 17.84
CA GLU A 153 26.38 -1.75 17.96
C GLU A 153 25.19 -1.99 17.01
N VAL A 154 25.49 -2.32 15.74
CA VAL A 154 24.53 -2.86 14.77
C VAL A 154 24.93 -4.31 14.48
N PRO A 155 24.17 -5.31 14.96
CA PRO A 155 24.43 -6.71 14.66
C PRO A 155 24.44 -6.99 13.16
N TRP A 156 25.35 -7.87 12.73
CA TRP A 156 25.58 -8.17 11.32
C TRP A 156 25.98 -9.63 11.08
N LEU A 157 25.72 -10.10 9.87
CA LEU A 157 26.14 -11.41 9.36
C LEU A 157 26.71 -11.24 7.95
N ALA A 158 27.87 -11.83 7.67
CA ALA A 158 28.51 -11.87 6.37
C ALA A 158 28.45 -13.29 5.78
N THR A 159 28.15 -13.39 4.48
CA THR A 159 28.19 -14.62 3.68
C THR A 159 29.04 -14.39 2.43
N ALA A 160 29.55 -15.46 1.81
CA ALA A 160 30.25 -15.35 0.53
C ALA A 160 29.35 -14.72 -0.55
N TYR A 161 29.84 -13.70 -1.27
CA TYR A 161 29.06 -13.05 -2.32
C TYR A 161 28.94 -13.97 -3.54
N VAL A 162 27.71 -14.16 -4.04
CA VAL A 162 27.42 -14.94 -5.25
C VAL A 162 27.17 -13.98 -6.43
N PRO A 163 28.10 -13.84 -7.40
CA PRO A 163 27.92 -12.95 -8.53
C PRO A 163 26.95 -13.54 -9.56
N GLY A 164 25.69 -13.12 -9.50
CA GLY A 164 24.65 -13.51 -10.45
C GLY A 164 23.25 -13.06 -10.04
N PRO A 165 22.23 -13.26 -10.90
CA PRO A 165 20.84 -12.97 -10.58
C PRO A 165 20.27 -14.00 -9.60
N SER A 166 19.24 -13.62 -8.85
CA SER A 166 18.33 -14.60 -8.24
C SER A 166 17.53 -15.35 -9.32
N LEU A 167 17.05 -16.56 -9.00
CA LEU A 167 16.15 -17.32 -9.87
C LEU A 167 14.91 -16.49 -10.26
N ALA A 168 14.37 -15.71 -9.33
CA ALA A 168 13.25 -14.79 -9.59
C ALA A 168 13.59 -13.74 -10.69
N GLN A 169 14.78 -13.14 -10.63
CA GLN A 169 15.23 -12.17 -11.64
C GLN A 169 15.52 -12.84 -12.99
N ALA A 170 16.04 -14.07 -12.98
CA ALA A 170 16.32 -14.82 -14.20
C ALA A 170 15.02 -15.22 -14.92
N VAL A 171 14.04 -15.78 -14.21
CA VAL A 171 12.75 -16.22 -14.76
C VAL A 171 11.90 -15.04 -15.23
N ARG A 172 11.82 -13.94 -14.46
CA ARG A 172 11.09 -12.72 -14.92
C ARG A 172 11.66 -12.11 -16.21
N ARG A 173 12.99 -12.22 -16.43
CA ARG A 173 13.64 -11.69 -17.64
C ARG A 173 13.61 -12.65 -18.83
N GLY A 174 13.84 -13.95 -18.58
CA GLY A 174 14.04 -14.96 -19.61
C GLY A 174 12.85 -15.89 -19.87
N GLY A 175 11.80 -15.81 -19.05
CA GLY A 175 10.70 -16.76 -19.06
C GLY A 175 11.05 -18.09 -18.36
N PRO A 176 10.23 -19.13 -18.57
CA PRO A 176 10.38 -20.43 -17.91
C PRO A 176 11.66 -21.16 -18.33
N LEU A 177 12.25 -21.95 -17.42
CA LEU A 177 13.47 -22.70 -17.68
C LEU A 177 13.19 -24.06 -18.35
N PRO A 178 14.06 -24.52 -19.28
CA PRO A 178 13.94 -25.85 -19.88
C PRO A 178 14.01 -26.98 -18.84
N VAL A 179 13.33 -28.10 -19.11
CA VAL A 179 13.24 -29.25 -18.17
C VAL A 179 14.61 -29.71 -17.66
N ALA A 180 15.61 -29.82 -18.53
CA ALA A 180 16.97 -30.21 -18.14
C ALA A 180 17.61 -29.22 -17.14
N THR A 181 17.35 -27.92 -17.31
CA THR A 181 17.79 -26.87 -16.37
C THR A 181 17.04 -26.96 -15.05
N VAL A 182 15.72 -27.18 -15.07
CA VAL A 182 14.90 -27.33 -13.84
C VAL A 182 15.31 -28.57 -13.04
N ARG A 183 15.61 -29.69 -13.72
CA ARG A 183 16.15 -30.91 -13.09
C ARG A 183 17.49 -30.66 -12.41
N ALA A 184 18.45 -30.04 -13.11
CA ALA A 184 19.75 -29.70 -12.53
C ALA A 184 19.62 -28.70 -11.36
N LEU A 185 18.76 -27.68 -11.51
CA LEU A 185 18.47 -26.68 -10.48
C LEU A 185 17.93 -27.35 -9.21
N GLY A 186 16.90 -28.19 -9.33
CA GLY A 186 16.29 -28.86 -8.20
C GLY A 186 17.20 -29.89 -7.55
N ALA A 187 18.02 -30.61 -8.32
CA ALA A 187 18.96 -31.59 -7.77
C ALA A 187 20.08 -30.90 -6.96
N ASP A 188 20.57 -29.74 -7.41
CA ASP A 188 21.57 -28.97 -6.67
C ASP A 188 20.98 -28.28 -5.43
N VAL A 189 19.77 -27.74 -5.51
CA VAL A 189 19.06 -27.19 -4.34
C VAL A 189 18.67 -28.29 -3.33
N ALA A 190 18.30 -29.48 -3.79
CA ALA A 190 18.04 -30.62 -2.91
C ALA A 190 19.33 -31.08 -2.17
N ARG A 191 20.51 -31.05 -2.83
CA ARG A 191 21.79 -31.28 -2.13
C ARG A 191 22.08 -30.20 -1.08
N ALA A 192 21.83 -28.93 -1.39
CA ALA A 192 21.94 -27.86 -0.41
C ALA A 192 21.06 -28.12 0.83
N LEU A 193 19.78 -28.47 0.63
CA LEU A 193 18.87 -28.81 1.72
C LEU A 193 19.35 -30.02 2.52
N ALA A 194 19.84 -31.09 1.87
CA ALA A 194 20.41 -32.25 2.54
C ALA A 194 21.59 -31.88 3.45
N ASP A 195 22.49 -31.00 2.98
CA ASP A 195 23.65 -30.54 3.75
C ASP A 195 23.24 -29.67 4.95
N LEU A 196 22.31 -28.73 4.74
CA LEU A 196 21.73 -27.92 5.81
C LEU A 196 21.04 -28.80 6.87
N HIS A 197 20.19 -29.74 6.44
CA HIS A 197 19.44 -30.62 7.34
C HIS A 197 20.37 -31.52 8.15
N ARG A 198 21.48 -32.00 7.56
CA ARG A 198 22.52 -32.78 8.24
C ARG A 198 23.27 -31.97 9.30
N ALA A 199 23.46 -30.66 9.08
CA ALA A 199 23.99 -29.72 10.07
C ALA A 199 22.93 -29.28 11.13
N GLY A 200 21.70 -29.82 11.08
CA GLY A 200 20.61 -29.47 12.00
C GLY A 200 19.92 -28.13 11.69
N VAL A 201 20.10 -27.60 10.48
CA VAL A 201 19.60 -26.30 10.02
C VAL A 201 18.44 -26.51 9.06
N LEU A 202 17.37 -25.71 9.20
CA LEU A 202 16.24 -25.66 8.25
C LEU A 202 16.26 -24.31 7.52
N HIS A 203 15.90 -24.27 6.24
CA HIS A 203 15.94 -23.04 5.46
C HIS A 203 14.79 -22.09 5.82
N ARG A 204 13.56 -22.60 6.03
CA ARG A 204 12.35 -21.90 6.51
C ARG A 204 11.79 -20.76 5.64
N ASP A 205 12.57 -20.22 4.71
CA ASP A 205 12.20 -19.15 3.78
C ASP A 205 12.70 -19.46 2.34
N LEU A 206 12.63 -20.73 1.91
CA LEU A 206 13.07 -21.10 0.56
C LEU A 206 12.09 -20.56 -0.49
N LYS A 207 12.59 -19.73 -1.41
CA LYS A 207 11.81 -19.06 -2.47
C LYS A 207 12.74 -18.63 -3.62
N PRO A 208 12.23 -18.33 -4.83
CA PRO A 208 13.06 -17.95 -5.98
C PRO A 208 13.98 -16.72 -5.77
N GLY A 209 13.65 -15.83 -4.83
CA GLY A 209 14.52 -14.71 -4.44
C GLY A 209 15.76 -15.12 -3.63
N ASN A 210 15.73 -16.28 -2.96
CA ASN A 210 16.80 -16.77 -2.08
C ASN A 210 17.68 -17.85 -2.76
N VAL A 211 17.58 -17.99 -4.10
CA VAL A 211 18.41 -18.90 -4.90
C VAL A 211 19.18 -18.08 -5.92
N MET A 212 20.48 -17.91 -5.71
CA MET A 212 21.38 -17.14 -6.57
C MET A 212 21.96 -18.04 -7.66
N LEU A 213 21.96 -17.58 -8.91
CA LEU A 213 22.43 -18.36 -10.05
C LEU A 213 23.88 -17.99 -10.36
N SER A 214 24.82 -18.92 -10.19
CA SER A 214 26.24 -18.72 -10.52
C SER A 214 26.66 -19.51 -11.76
N VAL A 215 27.83 -19.22 -12.32
CA VAL A 215 28.44 -19.98 -13.43
C VAL A 215 28.55 -21.49 -13.09
N ALA A 216 28.77 -21.82 -11.80
CA ALA A 216 28.91 -23.19 -11.32
C ALA A 216 27.57 -23.88 -10.96
N GLY A 217 26.44 -23.20 -11.09
CA GLY A 217 25.11 -23.68 -10.67
C GLY A 217 24.46 -22.80 -9.59
N PRO A 218 23.30 -23.20 -9.06
CA PRO A 218 22.57 -22.44 -8.05
C PRO A 218 23.30 -22.43 -6.70
N ARG A 219 23.02 -21.40 -5.89
CA ARG A 219 23.48 -21.27 -4.49
C ARG A 219 22.33 -20.78 -3.63
N LEU A 220 22.01 -21.50 -2.56
CA LEU A 220 21.07 -21.02 -1.54
C LEU A 220 21.69 -19.90 -0.70
N ILE A 221 20.90 -18.88 -0.38
CA ILE A 221 21.26 -17.78 0.52
C ILE A 221 20.19 -17.59 1.60
N ASP A 222 20.49 -16.87 2.67
CA ASP A 222 19.49 -16.40 3.66
C ASP A 222 18.69 -17.52 4.38
N PHE A 223 19.34 -18.65 4.68
CA PHE A 223 18.72 -19.84 5.29
C PHE A 223 18.40 -19.71 6.80
N GLY A 224 17.23 -19.18 7.15
CA GLY A 224 16.66 -19.35 8.50
C GLY A 224 17.18 -18.37 9.57
N ILE A 225 18.50 -18.20 9.71
CA ILE A 225 19.22 -16.95 10.09
C ILE A 225 18.80 -16.26 11.42
N ALA A 226 17.60 -15.68 11.48
CA ALA A 226 17.07 -15.02 12.69
C ALA A 226 15.54 -15.19 12.89
N ARG A 227 14.95 -16.25 12.31
CA ARG A 227 13.52 -16.56 12.44
C ARG A 227 13.34 -17.64 13.50
N SER A 228 12.87 -17.23 14.69
CA SER A 228 12.65 -18.14 15.83
C SER A 228 11.78 -19.35 15.46
N SER A 229 11.88 -20.44 16.22
CA SER A 229 10.97 -21.59 16.11
C SER A 229 9.51 -21.28 16.54
N THR A 230 9.22 -20.02 16.86
CA THR A 230 7.88 -19.47 17.08
C THR A 230 7.54 -18.36 16.07
N ALA A 231 8.39 -18.15 15.05
CA ALA A 231 8.26 -17.07 14.07
C ALA A 231 7.31 -17.40 12.91
N THR A 232 6.10 -17.88 13.26
CA THR A 232 4.92 -17.25 12.69
C THR A 232 4.82 -15.87 13.32
N THR A 233 5.67 -14.93 12.87
CA THR A 233 5.65 -13.54 13.36
C THR A 233 4.45 -12.81 12.78
N MET A 234 3.26 -13.20 13.25
CA MET A 234 2.23 -12.22 13.55
C MET A 234 2.84 -11.24 14.55
N THR A 235 3.05 -10.01 14.10
CA THR A 235 3.12 -8.89 15.04
C THR A 235 1.80 -8.77 15.79
N ALA A 236 1.73 -7.98 16.86
CA ALA A 236 0.47 -7.67 17.56
C ALA A 236 -0.61 -7.00 16.66
N THR A 237 -0.26 -6.71 15.40
CA THR A 237 -1.09 -6.16 14.33
C THR A 237 -1.42 -7.17 13.21
N GLY A 238 -1.15 -8.47 13.40
CA GLY A 238 -1.55 -9.54 12.47
C GLY A 238 -0.75 -9.66 11.15
N LEU A 239 0.34 -8.90 10.97
CA LEU A 239 1.09 -8.84 9.72
C LEU A 239 2.04 -10.05 9.53
N MET A 240 1.64 -11.04 8.72
CA MET A 240 2.51 -12.15 8.29
C MET A 240 3.66 -11.64 7.40
N VAL A 241 4.91 -12.11 7.57
CA VAL A 241 6.07 -11.65 6.77
C VAL A 241 6.56 -12.73 5.81
N GLY A 242 6.29 -12.58 4.50
CA GLY A 242 6.82 -13.43 3.43
C GLY A 242 6.00 -13.35 2.13
N THR A 243 6.49 -13.96 1.05
CA THR A 243 5.68 -14.24 -0.15
C THR A 243 4.90 -15.54 0.11
N PRO A 244 3.56 -15.54 0.14
CA PRO A 244 2.78 -16.69 0.58
C PRO A 244 2.91 -17.90 -0.35
N SER A 245 3.07 -17.68 -1.66
CA SER A 245 3.09 -18.69 -2.73
C SER A 245 4.20 -19.74 -2.65
N PHE A 246 5.17 -19.57 -1.74
CA PHE A 246 6.27 -20.53 -1.52
C PHE A 246 6.25 -21.15 -0.12
N MET A 247 5.24 -20.84 0.70
CA MET A 247 5.06 -21.46 2.02
C MET A 247 4.50 -22.88 1.90
N SER A 248 4.66 -23.69 2.94
CA SER A 248 4.02 -25.00 3.06
C SER A 248 2.74 -24.97 3.90
N PRO A 249 1.84 -25.97 3.83
CA PRO A 249 0.62 -26.04 4.63
C PRO A 249 0.89 -25.82 6.13
N GLU A 250 1.95 -26.42 6.65
CA GLU A 250 2.34 -26.30 8.05
C GLU A 250 2.98 -24.95 8.42
N HIS A 251 3.53 -24.18 7.46
CA HIS A 251 3.85 -22.76 7.66
C HIS A 251 2.59 -21.91 7.83
N VAL A 252 1.54 -22.19 7.03
CA VAL A 252 0.27 -21.46 7.07
C VAL A 252 -0.53 -21.78 8.33
N ALA A 253 -0.55 -23.05 8.76
CA ALA A 253 -1.26 -23.51 9.95
C ALA A 253 -0.65 -23.01 11.28
N GLY A 254 0.43 -22.23 11.27
CA GLY A 254 1.11 -21.73 12.47
C GLY A 254 1.68 -22.86 13.34
N ALA A 255 1.95 -24.02 12.76
CA ALA A 255 2.34 -25.20 13.50
C ALA A 255 3.69 -24.99 14.20
N ARG A 256 3.79 -25.37 15.48
CA ARG A 256 5.02 -25.26 16.31
C ARG A 256 6.19 -26.14 15.83
N ARG A 257 6.13 -26.70 14.62
CA ARG A 257 7.10 -27.62 14.01
C ARG A 257 7.14 -27.45 12.49
N VAL A 258 7.84 -26.41 12.02
CA VAL A 258 8.45 -26.44 10.68
C VAL A 258 9.48 -27.57 10.66
N THR A 259 9.53 -28.36 9.59
CA THR A 259 10.36 -29.57 9.48
C THR A 259 11.21 -29.58 8.20
N ALA A 260 12.07 -30.58 8.05
CA ALA A 260 12.81 -30.84 6.81
C ALA A 260 11.87 -30.96 5.58
N ALA A 261 10.73 -31.63 5.75
CA ALA A 261 9.71 -31.78 4.71
C ALA A 261 9.02 -30.45 4.33
N SER A 262 9.11 -29.41 5.16
CA SER A 262 8.63 -28.07 4.84
C SER A 262 9.49 -27.40 3.77
N ASP A 263 10.82 -27.51 3.89
CA ASP A 263 11.74 -27.02 2.86
C ASP A 263 11.56 -27.78 1.53
N VAL A 264 11.19 -29.08 1.57
CA VAL A 264 10.86 -29.88 0.37
C VAL A 264 9.61 -29.36 -0.35
N PHE A 265 8.57 -28.97 0.39
CA PHE A 265 7.39 -28.35 -0.22
C PHE A 265 7.73 -27.00 -0.86
N CYS A 266 8.51 -26.17 -0.16
CA CYS A 266 9.00 -24.89 -0.69
C CYS A 266 9.84 -25.09 -1.97
N LEU A 267 10.60 -26.18 -2.05
CA LEU A 267 11.33 -26.59 -3.26
C LEU A 267 10.38 -27.04 -4.38
N GLY A 268 9.32 -27.80 -4.09
CA GLY A 268 8.27 -28.14 -5.05
C GLY A 268 7.65 -26.89 -5.69
N SER A 269 7.29 -25.90 -4.86
CA SER A 269 6.76 -24.59 -5.28
C SER A 269 7.77 -23.84 -6.16
N LEU A 270 9.05 -23.85 -5.79
CA LEU A 270 10.14 -23.21 -6.54
C LEU A 270 10.37 -23.88 -7.91
N LEU A 271 10.28 -25.21 -8.01
CA LEU A 271 10.45 -25.94 -9.27
C LEU A 271 9.25 -25.76 -10.20
N CYS A 272 8.04 -25.64 -9.65
CA CYS A 272 6.86 -25.25 -10.43
C CYS A 272 7.07 -23.87 -11.05
N TYR A 273 7.39 -22.85 -10.24
CA TYR A 273 7.71 -21.50 -10.72
C TYR A 273 8.83 -21.48 -11.76
N ALA A 274 9.91 -22.23 -11.54
CA ALA A 274 11.02 -22.33 -12.51
C ALA A 274 10.60 -22.95 -13.85
N ALA A 275 9.63 -23.88 -13.85
CA ALA A 275 9.16 -24.58 -15.04
C ALA A 275 8.00 -23.86 -15.78
N THR A 276 7.26 -22.98 -15.11
CA THR A 276 6.05 -22.31 -15.67
C THR A 276 6.21 -20.80 -15.84
N GLY A 277 7.09 -20.16 -15.07
CA GLY A 277 7.20 -18.70 -14.94
C GLY A 277 6.13 -18.05 -14.05
N GLU A 278 5.23 -18.84 -13.48
CA GLU A 278 4.02 -18.40 -12.78
C GLU A 278 4.01 -18.94 -11.34
N ASP A 279 3.39 -18.22 -10.41
CA ASP A 279 3.33 -18.64 -9.00
C ASP A 279 2.47 -19.92 -8.86
N PRO A 280 2.94 -20.96 -8.15
CA PRO A 280 2.32 -22.29 -8.18
C PRO A 280 0.90 -22.32 -7.62
N PHE A 281 0.55 -21.42 -6.70
CA PHE A 281 -0.80 -21.28 -6.13
C PHE A 281 -1.56 -20.11 -6.74
N GLY A 282 -1.05 -19.50 -7.82
CA GLY A 282 -1.64 -18.38 -8.54
C GLY A 282 -1.81 -17.08 -7.74
N ASP A 283 -2.20 -16.03 -8.46
CA ASP A 283 -2.40 -14.70 -7.89
C ASP A 283 -3.74 -14.57 -7.16
N GLY A 284 -3.89 -13.50 -6.38
CA GLY A 284 -5.13 -13.13 -5.68
C GLY A 284 -4.89 -12.61 -4.26
N PRO A 285 -5.96 -12.32 -3.50
CA PRO A 285 -5.86 -11.87 -2.12
C PRO A 285 -5.03 -12.84 -1.27
N LEU A 286 -4.21 -12.32 -0.35
CA LEU A 286 -3.31 -13.11 0.51
C LEU A 286 -4.01 -14.34 1.14
N ALA A 287 -5.26 -14.18 1.60
CA ALA A 287 -6.05 -15.26 2.18
C ALA A 287 -6.37 -16.40 1.20
N ALA A 288 -6.62 -16.10 -0.08
CA ALA A 288 -6.92 -17.10 -1.12
C ALA A 288 -5.64 -17.85 -1.55
N VAL A 289 -4.49 -17.16 -1.61
CA VAL A 289 -3.19 -17.81 -1.82
C VAL A 289 -2.86 -18.72 -0.62
N LEU A 290 -3.00 -18.22 0.61
CA LEU A 290 -2.78 -19.03 1.83
C LEU A 290 -3.75 -20.21 1.94
N TYR A 291 -5.00 -20.08 1.51
CA TYR A 291 -5.96 -21.20 1.45
C TYR A 291 -5.48 -22.27 0.48
N ARG A 292 -5.17 -21.92 -0.77
CA ARG A 292 -4.64 -22.85 -1.79
C ARG A 292 -3.35 -23.51 -1.32
N VAL A 293 -2.43 -22.76 -0.70
CA VAL A 293 -1.24 -23.31 -0.04
C VAL A 293 -1.61 -24.31 1.07
N SER A 294 -2.59 -24.01 1.92
CA SER A 294 -3.03 -24.90 3.01
C SER A 294 -3.63 -26.22 2.52
N GLN A 295 -4.27 -26.21 1.35
CA GLN A 295 -4.83 -27.41 0.69
C GLN A 295 -3.85 -28.05 -0.31
N ALA A 296 -2.66 -27.46 -0.50
CA ALA A 296 -1.70 -27.78 -1.55
C ALA A 296 -2.28 -27.78 -2.99
N GLU A 297 -3.26 -26.92 -3.26
CA GLU A 297 -3.92 -26.73 -4.56
C GLU A 297 -3.03 -25.92 -5.52
N ALA A 298 -1.92 -26.50 -5.94
CA ALA A 298 -1.03 -25.92 -6.93
C ALA A 298 -1.54 -26.18 -8.37
N ASP A 299 -1.47 -25.18 -9.25
CA ASP A 299 -1.74 -25.37 -10.68
C ASP A 299 -0.52 -26.02 -11.35
N LEU A 300 -0.64 -27.32 -11.62
CA LEU A 300 0.37 -28.11 -12.32
C LEU A 300 0.05 -28.33 -13.80
N THR A 301 -0.98 -27.68 -14.36
CA THR A 301 -1.42 -27.89 -15.75
C THR A 301 -0.35 -27.46 -16.76
N ARG A 302 0.36 -26.37 -16.46
CA ARG A 302 1.42 -25.80 -17.32
C ARG A 302 2.80 -26.39 -17.06
N VAL A 303 2.94 -27.23 -16.03
CA VAL A 303 4.20 -27.94 -15.73
C VAL A 303 4.42 -29.03 -16.81
N PRO A 304 5.62 -29.14 -17.41
CA PRO A 304 5.96 -30.21 -18.33
C PRO A 304 5.75 -31.60 -17.71
N GLU A 305 5.22 -32.54 -18.50
CA GLU A 305 4.89 -33.92 -18.06
C GLU A 305 6.02 -34.57 -17.26
N GLU A 306 7.24 -34.46 -17.81
CA GLU A 306 8.49 -35.00 -17.28
C GLU A 306 8.84 -34.51 -15.86
N LEU A 307 8.28 -33.38 -15.42
CA LEU A 307 8.50 -32.80 -14.09
C LEU A 307 7.28 -32.96 -13.16
N ARG A 308 6.07 -33.13 -13.74
CA ARG A 308 4.82 -32.98 -12.99
C ARG A 308 4.70 -33.96 -11.83
N GLY A 309 5.05 -35.23 -12.03
CA GLY A 309 5.02 -36.25 -10.97
C GLY A 309 5.98 -35.95 -9.82
N THR A 310 7.19 -35.45 -10.11
CA THR A 310 8.17 -35.10 -9.07
C THR A 310 7.76 -33.84 -8.30
N ILE A 311 7.25 -32.81 -9.00
CA ILE A 311 6.77 -31.58 -8.37
C ILE A 311 5.53 -31.87 -7.51
N ALA A 312 4.58 -32.67 -8.00
CA ALA A 312 3.41 -33.10 -7.22
C ALA A 312 3.80 -33.86 -5.93
N ALA A 313 4.80 -34.75 -5.99
CA ALA A 313 5.28 -35.46 -4.81
C ALA A 313 5.93 -34.53 -3.76
N CYS A 314 6.62 -33.47 -4.18
CA CYS A 314 7.10 -32.44 -3.26
C CYS A 314 5.97 -31.63 -2.62
N LEU A 315 4.87 -31.44 -3.34
CA LEU A 315 3.70 -30.65 -2.94
C LEU A 315 2.60 -31.46 -2.24
N ALA A 316 2.90 -32.65 -1.70
CA ALA A 316 1.93 -33.41 -0.92
C ALA A 316 1.48 -32.64 0.35
N VAL A 317 0.19 -32.71 0.67
CA VAL A 317 -0.39 -32.03 1.85
C VAL A 317 0.28 -32.54 3.14
N ASP A 318 0.31 -33.86 3.35
CA ASP A 318 0.99 -34.46 4.50
C ASP A 318 2.52 -34.37 4.31
N PRO A 319 3.27 -33.79 5.27
CA PRO A 319 4.73 -33.78 5.24
C PRO A 319 5.38 -35.17 5.18
N ALA A 320 4.72 -36.24 5.61
CA ALA A 320 5.24 -37.60 5.59
C ALA A 320 5.27 -38.24 4.18
N ASP A 321 4.40 -37.77 3.27
CA ASP A 321 4.32 -38.29 1.89
C ASP A 321 5.35 -37.65 0.95
N ARG A 322 6.06 -36.61 1.41
CA ARG A 322 7.04 -35.85 0.61
C ARG A 322 8.39 -36.60 0.57
N PRO A 323 9.09 -36.63 -0.58
CA PRO A 323 10.40 -37.27 -0.68
C PRO A 323 11.45 -36.52 0.17
N THR A 324 12.44 -37.24 0.73
CA THR A 324 13.59 -36.57 1.37
C THR A 324 14.42 -35.83 0.32
N PRO A 325 15.23 -34.82 0.70
CA PRO A 325 16.13 -34.14 -0.23
C PRO A 325 17.06 -35.12 -0.98
N GLU A 326 17.58 -36.16 -0.31
CA GLU A 326 18.41 -37.19 -0.94
C GLU A 326 17.64 -38.02 -1.98
N ALA A 327 16.41 -38.41 -1.67
CA ALA A 327 15.55 -39.12 -2.62
C ALA A 327 15.21 -38.24 -3.83
N LEU A 328 15.00 -36.94 -3.61
CA LEU A 328 14.67 -35.96 -4.64
C LEU A 328 15.84 -35.74 -5.62
N VAL A 329 17.10 -35.80 -5.16
CA VAL A 329 18.28 -35.83 -6.06
C VAL A 329 18.21 -37.02 -7.02
N GLY A 330 17.79 -38.20 -6.55
CA GLY A 330 17.58 -39.38 -7.39
C GLY A 330 16.45 -39.20 -8.42
N LEU A 331 15.31 -38.63 -8.01
CA LEU A 331 14.14 -38.41 -8.86
C LEU A 331 14.37 -37.35 -9.97
N LEU A 332 15.16 -36.32 -9.66
CA LEU A 332 15.50 -35.27 -10.61
C LEU A 332 16.63 -35.69 -11.57
N GLY A 333 17.50 -36.61 -11.14
CA GLY A 333 18.55 -37.22 -11.95
C GLY A 333 19.96 -36.77 -11.52
N ALA A 334 20.97 -37.48 -12.03
CA ALA A 334 22.37 -37.13 -11.75
C ALA A 334 22.68 -35.68 -12.19
N GLY A 335 23.51 -35.01 -11.39
CA GLY A 335 23.84 -33.60 -11.55
C GLY A 335 24.46 -33.25 -12.91
N ALA A 336 24.53 -31.94 -13.18
CA ALA A 336 25.00 -31.39 -14.44
C ALA A 336 26.35 -31.97 -14.91
N ALA A 337 26.57 -31.91 -16.23
CA ALA A 337 27.89 -32.07 -16.83
C ALA A 337 28.89 -31.05 -16.24
N LYS A 338 30.16 -31.10 -16.66
CA LYS A 338 31.23 -30.18 -16.20
C LYS A 338 30.91 -28.66 -16.32
N VAL A 339 29.84 -28.30 -17.03
CA VAL A 339 29.24 -26.95 -17.08
C VAL A 339 27.75 -27.08 -16.78
N PHE A 340 27.21 -26.20 -15.93
CA PHE A 340 25.80 -26.21 -15.57
C PHE A 340 24.91 -25.79 -16.77
N PRO A 341 23.76 -26.47 -17.04
CA PRO A 341 22.94 -26.27 -18.24
C PRO A 341 22.06 -25.01 -18.17
N TRP A 342 22.65 -23.84 -17.94
CA TRP A 342 21.94 -22.56 -18.01
C TRP A 342 21.57 -22.20 -19.45
N PRO A 343 20.33 -21.75 -19.72
CA PRO A 343 19.94 -21.14 -20.99
C PRO A 343 20.76 -19.89 -21.31
N GLU A 344 20.82 -19.50 -22.59
CA GLU A 344 21.65 -18.39 -23.05
C GLU A 344 21.38 -17.07 -22.31
N GLY A 345 20.12 -16.62 -22.26
CA GLY A 345 19.75 -15.40 -21.52
C GLY A 345 20.07 -15.47 -20.01
N VAL A 346 20.13 -16.66 -19.41
CA VAL A 346 20.57 -16.82 -18.01
C VAL A 346 22.10 -16.69 -17.90
N ARG A 347 22.86 -17.28 -18.84
CA ARG A 347 24.33 -17.13 -18.90
C ARG A 347 24.74 -15.67 -19.15
N GLU A 348 24.04 -14.97 -20.03
CA GLU A 348 24.25 -13.54 -20.29
C GLU A 348 24.00 -12.71 -19.03
N HIS A 349 22.89 -12.98 -18.34
CA HIS A 349 22.51 -12.31 -17.09
C HIS A 349 23.55 -12.55 -15.98
N ILE A 350 24.04 -13.79 -15.81
CA ILE A 350 25.17 -14.09 -14.90
C ILE A 350 26.42 -13.30 -15.31
N GLY A 351 26.72 -13.25 -16.61
CA GLY A 351 27.85 -12.49 -17.15
C GLY A 351 27.78 -10.98 -16.92
N GLU A 352 26.59 -10.39 -16.85
CA GLU A 352 26.39 -8.98 -16.48
C GLU A 352 26.81 -8.70 -15.04
N TYR A 353 26.38 -9.53 -14.06
CA TYR A 353 26.83 -9.41 -12.67
C TYR A 353 28.36 -9.53 -12.55
N GLY A 354 28.97 -10.45 -13.31
CA GLY A 354 30.43 -10.58 -13.36
C GLY A 354 31.12 -9.33 -13.92
N ARG A 355 30.54 -8.69 -14.94
CA ARG A 355 31.05 -7.43 -15.51
C ARG A 355 30.85 -6.23 -14.58
N GLU A 356 29.69 -6.10 -13.94
CA GLU A 356 29.44 -5.04 -12.94
C GLU A 356 30.43 -5.16 -11.76
N LEU A 357 30.66 -6.37 -11.25
CA LEU A 357 31.65 -6.59 -10.19
C LEU A 357 33.07 -6.24 -10.66
N ALA A 358 33.47 -6.69 -11.85
CA ALA A 358 34.79 -6.37 -12.40
C ALA A 358 35.00 -4.85 -12.62
N GLN A 359 33.96 -4.13 -13.04
CA GLN A 359 33.97 -2.67 -13.17
C GLN A 359 34.09 -1.97 -11.81
N LEU A 360 33.36 -2.42 -10.79
CA LEU A 360 33.46 -1.88 -9.43
C LEU A 360 34.86 -2.11 -8.83
N VAL A 361 35.44 -3.29 -9.06
CA VAL A 361 36.82 -3.59 -8.63
C VAL A 361 37.83 -2.70 -9.37
N ALA A 362 37.65 -2.49 -10.67
CA ALA A 362 38.50 -1.60 -11.46
C ALA A 362 38.35 -0.12 -11.09
N SER A 363 37.20 0.32 -10.54
CA SER A 363 37.04 1.70 -10.06
C SER A 363 37.73 2.01 -8.75
N GLY A 364 38.21 1.00 -8.01
CA GLY A 364 39.07 1.17 -6.83
C GLY A 364 38.40 1.72 -5.57
N GLY A 365 37.09 2.01 -5.59
CA GLY A 365 36.36 2.58 -4.46
C GLY A 365 34.85 2.29 -4.51
N PRO A 366 34.09 2.69 -3.48
CA PRO A 366 32.67 2.39 -3.37
C PRO A 366 31.80 3.11 -4.40
N LEU A 367 30.72 2.47 -4.84
CA LEU A 367 29.70 3.06 -5.70
C LEU A 367 28.87 4.07 -4.89
N LEU A 368 29.11 5.36 -5.10
CA LEU A 368 28.40 6.43 -4.41
C LEU A 368 27.17 6.91 -5.20
N GLU A 369 26.17 7.40 -4.48
CA GLU A 369 25.08 8.14 -5.10
C GLU A 369 25.63 9.45 -5.66
N ALA A 370 25.46 9.67 -6.97
CA ALA A 370 25.92 10.90 -7.61
C ALA A 370 25.06 12.06 -7.10
N ALA A 371 25.68 12.97 -6.34
CA ALA A 371 25.04 14.23 -5.98
C ALA A 371 24.49 14.92 -7.24
N PRO A 372 23.30 15.56 -7.17
CA PRO A 372 22.73 16.22 -8.33
C PRO A 372 23.73 17.24 -8.86
N ALA A 373 24.21 17.01 -10.08
CA ALA A 373 25.17 17.90 -10.71
C ALA A 373 24.53 19.28 -10.86
N GLY A 374 25.06 20.25 -10.11
CA GLY A 374 24.90 21.66 -10.46
C GLY A 374 25.34 21.87 -11.91
N PRO A 375 24.83 22.92 -12.60
CA PRO A 375 25.04 23.09 -14.03
C PRO A 375 26.52 22.97 -14.39
N VAL A 376 26.84 22.00 -15.25
CA VAL A 376 28.21 21.68 -15.64
C VAL A 376 28.77 22.86 -16.44
N VAL A 377 29.54 23.71 -15.75
CA VAL A 377 30.42 24.67 -16.42
C VAL A 377 31.58 23.87 -16.99
N THR A 378 31.57 23.68 -18.32
CA THR A 378 32.66 23.02 -19.04
C THR A 378 33.99 23.73 -18.78
N PRO A 379 35.07 23.02 -18.40
CA PRO A 379 36.34 23.66 -18.10
C PRO A 379 37.01 24.15 -19.38
N ALA A 380 37.24 25.47 -19.47
CA ALA A 380 38.17 26.05 -20.44
C ALA A 380 39.53 26.23 -19.77
N VAL A 381 40.60 25.69 -20.40
CA VAL A 381 41.98 25.68 -19.89
C VAL A 381 42.92 25.76 -21.10
N PRO A 382 44.09 26.44 -21.06
CA PRO A 382 44.55 27.52 -20.16
C PRO A 382 45.01 28.80 -20.91
N GLY A 383 45.20 29.93 -20.22
CA GLY A 383 45.99 31.04 -20.79
C GLY A 383 46.00 32.41 -20.07
N LEU A 384 46.94 32.58 -19.14
CA LEU A 384 47.74 33.82 -18.89
C LEU A 384 47.07 35.12 -18.37
N HIS A 385 47.54 35.57 -17.19
CA HIS A 385 47.61 36.98 -16.68
C HIS A 385 46.27 37.69 -16.31
N SER A 386 46.15 38.60 -15.31
CA SER A 386 47.02 39.03 -14.20
C SER A 386 46.32 40.03 -13.24
N VAL A 387 46.48 39.86 -11.91
CA VAL A 387 46.30 40.82 -10.77
C VAL A 387 44.94 41.58 -10.52
N PRO A 388 44.68 42.14 -9.30
CA PRO A 388 43.32 42.37 -8.77
C PRO A 388 42.95 43.84 -8.44
N THR A 389 41.66 44.16 -8.16
CA THR A 389 41.27 45.37 -7.39
C THR A 389 39.90 45.27 -6.67
N LEU A 390 39.96 45.32 -5.32
CA LEU A 390 39.07 45.95 -4.31
C LEU A 390 37.54 46.23 -4.53
N ALA A 391 36.73 45.58 -3.67
CA ALA A 391 35.80 46.19 -2.68
C ALA A 391 34.37 46.71 -3.12
N PRO A 392 33.43 47.05 -2.19
CA PRO A 392 32.13 46.32 -2.14
C PRO A 392 30.86 47.19 -1.89
N VAL A 393 29.74 46.53 -1.52
CA VAL A 393 28.61 46.99 -0.64
C VAL A 393 27.25 47.42 -1.25
N SER A 394 26.20 46.72 -0.73
CA SER A 394 24.77 47.09 -0.55
C SER A 394 23.72 47.00 -1.66
N ALA A 395 22.51 46.63 -1.21
CA ALA A 395 21.27 46.40 -1.94
C ALA A 395 20.23 47.53 -1.72
N PRO A 396 19.05 47.46 -2.36
CA PRO A 396 17.85 48.13 -1.86
C PRO A 396 16.60 47.22 -1.74
N THR A 397 15.66 47.67 -0.90
CA THR A 397 14.43 46.99 -0.46
C THR A 397 13.18 47.58 -1.14
N VAL A 398 12.07 46.83 -1.10
CA VAL A 398 10.68 47.17 -1.48
C VAL A 398 10.18 48.50 -0.87
N PRO A 399 9.14 49.14 -1.45
CA PRO A 399 7.85 49.22 -0.72
C PRO A 399 6.58 49.11 -1.61
N ALA A 400 5.40 49.11 -0.98
CA ALA A 400 4.10 48.84 -1.59
C ALA A 400 3.07 49.99 -1.43
N SER A 401 2.03 49.93 -2.29
CA SER A 401 0.65 50.47 -2.14
C SER A 401 0.38 51.95 -1.82
N GLU A 402 -0.42 52.63 -2.67
CA GLU A 402 -1.58 53.46 -2.25
C GLU A 402 -2.47 53.95 -3.42
N THR A 403 -3.71 54.37 -3.12
CA THR A 403 -4.71 55.04 -4.02
C THR A 403 -5.67 55.90 -3.14
N PRO A 404 -6.68 56.66 -3.65
CA PRO A 404 -6.82 57.52 -4.84
C PRO A 404 -7.40 58.94 -4.53
N ARG A 405 -7.50 59.90 -5.50
CA ARG A 405 -8.55 60.96 -5.51
C ARG A 405 -8.73 61.77 -6.84
N LYS A 406 -9.85 62.52 -6.91
CA LYS A 406 -10.49 63.23 -8.08
C LYS A 406 -9.83 64.63 -8.35
N ARG A 407 -10.14 65.49 -9.36
CA ARG A 407 -11.39 65.82 -10.13
C ARG A 407 -11.14 66.95 -11.23
N ARG A 408 -12.01 67.08 -12.27
CA ARG A 408 -12.31 68.27 -13.16
C ARG A 408 -11.26 68.70 -14.25
N ARG A 409 -11.59 69.30 -15.44
CA ARG A 409 -12.85 69.62 -16.19
C ARG A 409 -12.59 70.11 -17.67
N ARG A 410 -13.59 69.91 -18.58
CA ARG A 410 -13.92 70.64 -19.87
C ARG A 410 -12.94 70.47 -21.06
N ALA A 411 -13.30 70.59 -22.36
CA ALA A 411 -14.54 70.53 -23.20
C ALA A 411 -14.09 70.34 -24.70
N VAL A 412 -14.85 69.93 -25.75
CA VAL A 412 -16.01 70.55 -26.48
C VAL A 412 -16.57 69.54 -27.53
N ALA A 413 -17.80 69.79 -28.01
CA ALA A 413 -18.59 69.20 -29.14
C ALA A 413 -17.91 69.15 -30.54
N ALA A 414 -18.50 68.66 -31.65
CA ALA A 414 -19.48 67.58 -31.98
C ALA A 414 -19.69 67.56 -33.52
N VAL A 415 -20.00 66.40 -34.14
CA VAL A 415 -20.72 66.28 -35.44
C VAL A 415 -21.54 64.98 -35.43
N LEU A 416 -22.79 65.03 -35.91
CA LEU A 416 -23.68 63.87 -36.08
C LEU A 416 -24.41 63.95 -37.44
N ALA A 417 -24.65 62.76 -38.01
CA ALA A 417 -25.77 62.39 -38.89
C ALA A 417 -26.19 63.31 -40.07
N LEU A 418 -26.02 62.80 -41.30
CA LEU A 418 -26.87 63.18 -42.43
C LEU A 418 -26.94 62.08 -43.52
N ALA A 419 -27.48 60.92 -43.13
CA ALA A 419 -27.98 59.89 -44.05
C ALA A 419 -29.07 59.05 -43.36
N VAL A 420 -30.03 58.53 -44.14
CA VAL A 420 -31.13 57.65 -43.72
C VAL A 420 -32.25 58.32 -42.90
N VAL A 421 -32.87 59.36 -43.47
CA VAL A 421 -34.31 59.64 -43.27
C VAL A 421 -34.99 59.67 -44.65
N ALA A 422 -35.31 58.49 -45.17
CA ALA A 422 -36.09 58.32 -46.41
C ALA A 422 -36.94 57.03 -46.46
N GLY A 423 -36.91 56.18 -45.41
CA GLY A 423 -37.64 54.89 -45.37
C GLY A 423 -38.67 54.75 -44.26
N GLY A 424 -38.90 55.78 -43.44
CA GLY A 424 -39.60 55.65 -42.15
C GLY A 424 -41.13 55.85 -42.16
N LEU A 425 -41.73 56.30 -43.27
CA LEU A 425 -43.13 56.78 -43.28
C LEU A 425 -44.16 55.83 -43.96
N GLY A 426 -43.73 54.67 -44.47
CA GLY A 426 -44.62 53.73 -45.16
C GLY A 426 -45.24 52.61 -44.30
N ALA A 427 -44.68 52.33 -43.11
CA ALA A 427 -45.00 51.11 -42.36
C ALA A 427 -45.91 51.31 -41.13
N TYR A 428 -46.21 52.56 -40.75
CA TYR A 428 -46.88 52.86 -39.47
C TYR A 428 -48.43 52.79 -39.52
N ALA A 429 -49.02 52.52 -40.68
CA ALA A 429 -50.48 52.54 -40.89
C ALA A 429 -51.14 51.14 -40.91
N LEU A 430 -50.38 50.06 -40.69
CA LEU A 430 -50.86 48.66 -40.76
C LEU A 430 -50.45 47.81 -39.55
N TRP A 431 -49.97 48.42 -38.46
CA TRP A 431 -49.59 47.69 -37.26
C TRP A 431 -50.78 47.57 -36.30
N PRO A 432 -51.21 46.36 -35.88
CA PRO A 432 -52.31 46.20 -34.94
C PRO A 432 -51.92 46.65 -33.53
N ASP A 433 -52.90 47.14 -32.77
CA ASP A 433 -52.69 47.64 -31.40
C ASP A 433 -52.04 46.58 -30.49
N PRO A 434 -50.91 46.89 -29.83
CA PRO A 434 -50.29 45.97 -28.89
C PRO A 434 -51.13 45.88 -27.60
N ALA A 435 -51.42 44.65 -27.19
CA ALA A 435 -51.99 44.37 -25.87
C ALA A 435 -51.13 44.99 -24.75
N PRO A 436 -51.74 45.43 -23.62
CA PRO A 436 -51.01 46.09 -22.55
C PRO A 436 -49.86 45.20 -22.03
N PRO A 437 -48.66 45.76 -21.80
CA PRO A 437 -47.49 44.96 -21.48
C PRO A 437 -47.68 44.24 -20.16
N GLN A 438 -47.68 42.90 -20.20
CA GLN A 438 -47.49 42.10 -19.01
C GLN A 438 -46.14 42.50 -18.39
N ALA A 439 -46.13 42.74 -17.08
CA ALA A 439 -44.90 43.02 -16.35
C ALA A 439 -43.90 41.89 -16.64
N PRO A 440 -42.62 42.21 -16.96
CA PRO A 440 -41.64 41.20 -17.30
C PRO A 440 -41.57 40.19 -16.16
N ALA A 441 -41.82 38.91 -16.48
CA ALA A 441 -41.76 37.83 -15.52
C ALA A 441 -40.43 37.93 -14.78
N LYS A 442 -40.51 38.13 -13.46
CA LYS A 442 -39.37 38.41 -12.57
C LYS A 442 -38.27 37.40 -12.89
N ALA A 443 -37.19 37.87 -13.53
CA ALA A 443 -36.16 36.98 -14.05
C ALA A 443 -35.72 36.05 -12.92
N ALA A 444 -35.80 34.74 -13.18
CA ALA A 444 -35.45 33.75 -12.18
C ALA A 444 -34.03 34.07 -11.66
N PRO A 445 -33.78 34.00 -10.33
CA PRO A 445 -32.44 34.21 -9.81
C PRO A 445 -31.44 33.36 -10.60
N PRO A 446 -30.25 33.90 -10.94
CA PRO A 446 -29.24 33.10 -11.62
C PRO A 446 -29.03 31.82 -10.80
N ALA A 447 -29.25 30.67 -11.45
CA ALA A 447 -29.20 29.40 -10.75
C ALA A 447 -27.86 29.28 -10.04
N GLY A 448 -27.89 28.97 -8.73
CA GLY A 448 -26.67 28.77 -7.95
C GLY A 448 -25.78 27.72 -8.60
N PRO A 449 -24.46 27.75 -8.35
CA PRO A 449 -23.52 26.80 -8.94
C PRO A 449 -24.04 25.37 -8.76
N ARG A 450 -24.06 24.61 -9.86
CA ARG A 450 -24.45 23.20 -9.82
C ARG A 450 -23.36 22.42 -9.11
N ILE A 451 -23.76 21.68 -8.11
CA ILE A 451 -22.92 20.82 -7.30
C ILE A 451 -22.54 19.60 -8.15
N ALA A 452 -21.31 19.13 -8.02
CA ALA A 452 -20.87 17.85 -8.57
C ALA A 452 -21.65 16.67 -7.93
N GLY A 453 -21.32 15.44 -8.31
CA GLY A 453 -21.96 14.28 -7.67
C GLY A 453 -21.64 14.15 -6.18
N VAL A 454 -22.43 13.32 -5.53
CA VAL A 454 -22.38 12.98 -4.11
C VAL A 454 -22.19 11.47 -3.93
N ASP A 455 -21.34 11.06 -2.99
CA ASP A 455 -21.14 9.68 -2.54
C ASP A 455 -21.35 9.57 -1.00
N ASP A 456 -21.03 8.43 -0.40
CA ASP A 456 -21.12 8.22 1.06
C ASP A 456 -20.11 9.04 1.91
N ARG A 457 -19.15 9.74 1.28
CA ARG A 457 -18.21 10.71 1.88
C ARG A 457 -18.66 12.16 1.63
N GLY A 458 -19.82 12.39 0.98
CA GLY A 458 -20.32 13.71 0.62
C GLY A 458 -19.94 14.11 -0.80
N THR A 459 -19.36 15.29 -1.01
CA THR A 459 -18.88 15.70 -2.34
C THR A 459 -17.43 15.29 -2.58
N ALA A 460 -16.85 15.67 -3.73
CA ALA A 460 -15.45 15.43 -4.04
C ALA A 460 -14.47 15.99 -2.98
N ASP A 461 -14.88 16.89 -2.09
CA ASP A 461 -14.06 17.38 -0.97
C ASP A 461 -13.96 16.40 0.23
N ALA A 462 -14.67 15.27 0.17
CA ALA A 462 -14.81 14.25 1.21
C ALA A 462 -15.21 14.80 2.60
N SER A 463 -15.80 16.00 2.63
CA SER A 463 -16.15 16.69 3.88
C SER A 463 -17.41 16.16 4.55
N GLY A 464 -18.13 15.22 3.93
CA GLY A 464 -19.48 14.83 4.32
C GLY A 464 -20.54 15.94 4.22
N VAL A 465 -20.16 17.15 3.80
CA VAL A 465 -21.07 18.28 3.57
C VAL A 465 -21.50 18.27 2.11
N VAL A 466 -22.81 18.31 1.90
CA VAL A 466 -23.41 18.33 0.57
C VAL A 466 -24.36 19.53 0.52
N PRO A 467 -23.95 20.65 -0.11
CA PRO A 467 -24.82 21.80 -0.29
C PRO A 467 -26.14 21.38 -0.97
N GLN A 468 -27.22 22.12 -0.75
CA GLN A 468 -28.50 21.82 -1.40
C GLN A 468 -28.86 22.93 -2.39
N ASN A 469 -29.00 22.55 -3.66
CA ASN A 469 -29.41 23.45 -4.73
C ASN A 469 -30.72 22.93 -5.32
N ALA A 470 -31.84 23.57 -4.99
CA ALA A 470 -33.17 23.15 -5.42
C ALA A 470 -33.31 23.08 -6.96
N ALA A 471 -32.51 23.83 -7.72
CA ALA A 471 -32.49 23.77 -9.19
C ALA A 471 -31.84 22.48 -9.75
N GLN A 472 -31.21 21.66 -8.90
CA GLN A 472 -30.74 20.31 -9.25
C GLN A 472 -31.72 19.20 -8.89
N ARG A 473 -32.86 19.52 -8.25
CA ARG A 473 -33.96 18.55 -8.11
C ARG A 473 -34.39 18.12 -9.52
N PRO A 474 -34.42 16.81 -9.85
CA PRO A 474 -34.75 16.39 -11.20
C PRO A 474 -36.17 16.85 -11.60
N ALA A 475 -36.31 17.34 -12.82
CA ALA A 475 -37.62 17.80 -13.32
C ALA A 475 -38.64 16.64 -13.31
N ALA A 476 -39.85 16.92 -12.84
CA ALA A 476 -40.92 15.95 -12.63
C ALA A 476 -40.61 14.77 -11.67
N TRP A 477 -39.56 14.88 -10.84
CA TRP A 477 -39.30 13.93 -9.76
C TRP A 477 -40.50 13.74 -8.83
N LYS A 478 -40.70 12.51 -8.39
CA LYS A 478 -41.60 12.09 -7.32
C LYS A 478 -40.89 11.02 -6.48
N PRO A 479 -41.27 10.80 -5.21
CA PRO A 479 -40.75 9.67 -4.44
C PRO A 479 -40.93 8.35 -5.22
N TRP A 480 -39.85 7.58 -5.32
CA TRP A 480 -39.80 6.31 -6.04
C TRP A 480 -38.96 5.30 -5.27
N HIS A 481 -39.18 4.01 -5.52
CA HIS A 481 -38.24 2.96 -5.12
C HIS A 481 -38.08 1.96 -6.26
N THR A 482 -36.92 1.33 -6.32
CA THR A 482 -36.55 0.33 -7.33
C THR A 482 -35.62 -0.71 -6.69
N LYS A 483 -35.19 -1.70 -7.46
CA LYS A 483 -34.20 -2.69 -7.04
C LYS A 483 -33.17 -2.91 -8.14
N LEU A 484 -31.90 -2.80 -7.78
CA LEU A 484 -30.75 -3.17 -8.60
C LEU A 484 -30.77 -4.69 -8.88
N SER A 485 -30.12 -5.13 -9.96
CA SER A 485 -30.07 -6.56 -10.30
C SER A 485 -29.19 -7.38 -9.34
N ALA A 486 -28.23 -6.74 -8.66
CA ALA A 486 -27.48 -7.29 -7.53
C ALA A 486 -27.36 -6.26 -6.39
N PRO A 487 -27.05 -6.70 -5.14
CA PRO A 487 -26.76 -5.81 -4.02
C PRO A 487 -25.73 -4.72 -4.36
N ALA A 488 -25.95 -3.49 -3.89
CA ALA A 488 -24.98 -2.40 -4.03
C ALA A 488 -23.74 -2.63 -3.14
N PHE A 489 -22.64 -1.97 -3.50
CA PHE A 489 -21.44 -1.85 -2.69
C PHE A 489 -20.67 -0.57 -3.02
N GLY A 490 -21.22 0.59 -2.65
CA GLY A 490 -20.71 1.90 -3.03
C GLY A 490 -21.43 2.46 -4.26
N CYS A 491 -22.07 3.62 -4.08
CA CYS A 491 -22.77 4.36 -5.11
C CYS A 491 -22.36 5.84 -5.14
N SER A 492 -22.62 6.49 -6.27
CA SER A 492 -22.52 7.94 -6.45
C SER A 492 -23.76 8.46 -7.18
N ALA A 493 -24.28 9.62 -6.79
CA ALA A 493 -25.43 10.27 -7.43
C ALA A 493 -25.06 11.65 -8.00
N GLY A 494 -25.53 11.95 -9.20
CA GLY A 494 -25.51 13.27 -9.81
C GLY A 494 -26.87 13.61 -10.40
N GLU A 495 -27.03 14.80 -10.98
CA GLU A 495 -28.29 15.24 -11.59
C GLU A 495 -28.75 14.33 -12.75
N LYS A 496 -27.80 13.72 -13.47
CA LYS A 496 -28.09 12.95 -14.69
C LYS A 496 -28.23 11.44 -14.47
N ALA A 497 -27.56 10.89 -13.46
CA ALA A 497 -27.48 9.46 -13.15
C ALA A 497 -27.15 9.23 -11.66
N LEU A 498 -27.71 8.17 -11.09
CA LEU A 498 -27.22 7.52 -9.88
C LEU A 498 -26.57 6.21 -10.31
N VAL A 499 -25.30 6.00 -9.97
CA VAL A 499 -24.52 4.83 -10.42
C VAL A 499 -24.02 4.07 -9.21
N CYS A 500 -24.26 2.77 -9.19
CA CYS A 500 -23.82 1.86 -8.14
C CYS A 500 -22.86 0.82 -8.70
N ARG A 501 -21.79 0.51 -7.95
CA ARG A 501 -21.08 -0.77 -8.08
C ARG A 501 -21.93 -1.84 -7.39
N THR A 502 -22.13 -2.99 -8.01
CA THR A 502 -22.84 -4.13 -7.43
C THR A 502 -21.88 -5.22 -6.95
N THR A 503 -22.33 -6.09 -6.04
CA THR A 503 -21.50 -7.16 -5.43
C THR A 503 -21.14 -8.30 -6.37
N ASP A 504 -21.60 -8.27 -7.63
CA ASP A 504 -21.17 -9.15 -8.71
C ASP A 504 -20.16 -8.48 -9.66
N GLY A 505 -19.69 -7.28 -9.33
CA GLY A 505 -18.66 -6.56 -10.08
C GLY A 505 -19.18 -5.71 -11.25
N ARG A 506 -20.50 -5.57 -11.41
CA ARG A 506 -21.07 -4.71 -12.45
C ARG A 506 -21.30 -3.29 -11.95
N TYR A 507 -21.50 -2.38 -12.89
CA TYR A 507 -22.06 -1.06 -12.63
C TYR A 507 -23.49 -0.99 -13.17
N GLU A 508 -24.39 -0.46 -12.35
CA GLU A 508 -25.78 -0.18 -12.73
C GLU A 508 -26.05 1.32 -12.57
N ALA A 509 -26.60 1.95 -13.62
CA ALA A 509 -27.01 3.34 -13.60
C ALA A 509 -28.53 3.49 -13.64
N LEU A 510 -29.06 4.35 -12.76
CA LEU A 510 -30.47 4.67 -12.61
C LEU A 510 -30.72 6.16 -12.90
N ASP A 511 -31.89 6.49 -13.42
CA ASP A 511 -32.37 7.86 -13.60
C ASP A 511 -32.80 8.45 -12.24
N PRO A 512 -32.14 9.49 -11.70
CA PRO A 512 -32.46 10.05 -10.39
C PRO A 512 -33.90 10.57 -10.30
N ALA A 513 -34.51 10.95 -11.43
CA ALA A 513 -35.89 11.42 -11.47
C ALA A 513 -36.93 10.32 -11.23
N SER A 514 -36.62 9.07 -11.59
CA SER A 514 -37.65 8.01 -11.74
C SER A 514 -37.26 6.60 -11.27
N GLY A 515 -35.98 6.36 -10.91
CA GLY A 515 -35.49 5.04 -10.51
C GLY A 515 -35.40 4.03 -11.67
N LYS A 516 -35.63 4.46 -12.91
CA LYS A 516 -35.55 3.60 -14.09
C LYS A 516 -34.09 3.31 -14.46
N PRO A 517 -33.74 2.09 -14.89
CA PRO A 517 -32.43 1.80 -15.45
C PRO A 517 -32.11 2.70 -16.65
N LEU A 518 -30.88 3.22 -16.68
CA LEU A 518 -30.31 3.97 -17.81
C LEU A 518 -29.40 3.05 -18.64
N TRP A 519 -28.44 2.39 -17.98
CA TRP A 519 -27.46 1.50 -18.59
C TRP A 519 -26.81 0.62 -17.52
N THR A 520 -26.14 -0.44 -17.98
CA THR A 520 -25.25 -1.25 -17.15
C THR A 520 -23.88 -1.35 -17.82
N ALA A 521 -22.83 -1.57 -17.04
CA ALA A 521 -21.48 -1.79 -17.56
C ALA A 521 -20.81 -2.92 -16.78
N ASP A 522 -20.43 -3.97 -17.49
CA ASP A 522 -19.47 -4.97 -17.04
C ASP A 522 -18.11 -4.58 -17.62
N LEU A 523 -17.14 -4.30 -16.74
CA LEU A 523 -15.80 -3.83 -17.13
C LEU A 523 -14.72 -4.90 -17.00
N VAL A 524 -15.01 -6.11 -16.48
CA VAL A 524 -14.20 -7.32 -16.65
C VAL A 524 -15.12 -8.53 -16.49
N PRO A 525 -15.35 -9.32 -17.55
CA PRO A 525 -15.96 -10.63 -17.41
C PRO A 525 -15.02 -11.54 -16.62
N ASP A 526 -15.30 -11.77 -15.34
CA ASP A 526 -14.55 -12.74 -14.53
C ASP A 526 -15.25 -14.11 -14.59
N PRO A 527 -14.62 -15.15 -15.18
CA PRO A 527 -15.20 -16.49 -15.24
C PRO A 527 -15.07 -17.27 -13.91
N ARG A 528 -14.44 -16.71 -12.87
CA ARG A 528 -14.12 -17.40 -11.60
C ARG A 528 -15.08 -17.00 -10.48
N ASP A 529 -16.36 -17.26 -10.71
CA ASP A 529 -17.54 -16.86 -9.93
C ASP A 529 -17.84 -15.35 -9.92
N SER A 530 -19.07 -15.01 -10.33
CA SER A 530 -19.65 -13.67 -10.28
C SER A 530 -20.10 -13.27 -8.86
N MET A 531 -19.34 -13.66 -7.83
CA MET A 531 -19.66 -13.43 -6.42
C MET A 531 -18.48 -12.81 -5.68
N SER A 532 -18.74 -11.70 -5.00
CA SER A 532 -17.81 -11.10 -4.05
C SER A 532 -17.93 -11.80 -2.69
N PHE A 533 -16.81 -12.11 -2.03
CA PHE A 533 -16.80 -12.92 -0.81
C PHE A 533 -15.89 -12.35 0.29
N ILE A 534 -16.25 -12.63 1.54
CA ILE A 534 -15.41 -12.45 2.73
C ILE A 534 -14.78 -13.82 3.02
N GLY A 535 -13.45 -13.92 2.94
CA GLY A 535 -12.72 -15.15 3.23
C GLY A 535 -12.72 -15.50 4.73
N PRO A 536 -12.33 -16.75 5.09
CA PRO A 536 -12.24 -17.21 6.49
C PRO A 536 -11.45 -16.28 7.44
N THR A 537 -10.47 -15.54 6.92
CA THR A 537 -9.63 -14.60 7.67
C THR A 537 -10.14 -13.15 7.65
N GLY A 538 -11.37 -12.91 7.18
CA GLY A 538 -11.98 -11.56 7.08
C GLY A 538 -11.57 -10.74 5.85
N GLY A 539 -10.68 -11.24 4.99
CA GLY A 539 -10.29 -10.56 3.76
C GLY A 539 -11.42 -10.51 2.74
N ILE A 540 -11.66 -9.34 2.13
CA ILE A 540 -12.79 -9.11 1.22
C ILE A 540 -12.30 -9.12 -0.24
N PHE A 541 -12.91 -9.96 -1.08
CA PHE A 541 -12.77 -9.95 -2.53
C PHE A 541 -14.01 -9.32 -3.17
N ILE A 542 -13.80 -8.41 -4.13
CA ILE A 542 -14.87 -7.84 -4.97
C ILE A 542 -14.68 -8.31 -6.41
N ALA A 543 -15.72 -8.92 -6.98
CA ALA A 543 -15.73 -9.43 -8.33
C ALA A 543 -15.39 -8.33 -9.37
N GLY A 544 -14.66 -8.73 -10.42
CA GLY A 544 -14.18 -7.82 -11.46
C GLY A 544 -13.14 -6.79 -11.00
N THR A 545 -12.68 -6.82 -9.73
CA THR A 545 -11.78 -5.81 -9.14
C THR A 545 -12.26 -4.39 -9.44
N THR A 546 -13.52 -4.14 -9.12
CA THR A 546 -14.25 -2.92 -9.47
C THR A 546 -14.24 -1.91 -8.34
N ASP A 547 -14.04 -0.63 -8.64
CA ASP A 547 -14.02 0.48 -7.68
C ASP A 547 -15.38 1.15 -7.55
N VAL A 548 -15.56 1.99 -6.53
CA VAL A 548 -16.78 2.80 -6.42
C VAL A 548 -16.79 3.86 -7.53
N PRO A 549 -17.90 4.01 -8.28
CA PRO A 549 -17.96 4.95 -9.40
C PRO A 549 -17.94 6.40 -8.90
N ALA A 550 -17.43 7.32 -9.71
CA ALA A 550 -17.55 8.76 -9.48
C ALA A 550 -18.48 9.40 -10.53
N VAL A 551 -19.45 10.20 -10.08
CA VAL A 551 -20.38 10.93 -10.96
C VAL A 551 -20.03 12.42 -10.92
N HIS A 552 -19.76 13.05 -12.07
CA HIS A 552 -19.40 14.46 -12.12
C HIS A 552 -20.06 15.15 -13.33
N GLY A 553 -21.08 15.96 -13.06
CA GLY A 553 -21.83 16.69 -14.09
C GLY A 553 -22.59 15.75 -15.03
N ASP A 554 -22.11 15.64 -16.27
CA ASP A 554 -22.64 14.75 -17.30
C ASP A 554 -21.75 13.52 -17.57
N ALA A 555 -20.69 13.34 -16.78
CA ALA A 555 -19.73 12.26 -16.90
C ALA A 555 -19.79 11.29 -15.71
N VAL A 556 -19.44 10.03 -15.96
CA VAL A 556 -19.23 8.99 -14.95
C VAL A 556 -17.86 8.38 -15.17
N VAL A 557 -17.04 8.32 -14.12
CA VAL A 557 -15.70 7.74 -14.13
C VAL A 557 -15.76 6.39 -13.43
N LEU A 558 -15.27 5.36 -14.11
CA LEU A 558 -15.24 3.97 -13.66
C LEU A 558 -13.79 3.47 -13.66
N LEU A 559 -13.46 2.66 -12.66
CA LEU A 559 -12.18 1.94 -12.54
C LEU A 559 -12.49 0.47 -12.26
N SER A 560 -11.99 -0.44 -13.10
CA SER A 560 -12.18 -1.89 -12.91
C SER A 560 -11.12 -2.66 -13.65
N GLY A 561 -10.48 -3.63 -12.97
CA GLY A 561 -9.59 -4.63 -13.58
C GLY A 561 -8.60 -4.07 -14.59
N GLY A 562 -7.86 -3.03 -14.18
CA GLY A 562 -6.88 -2.36 -15.04
C GLY A 562 -7.48 -1.54 -16.18
N ARG A 563 -8.73 -1.08 -16.07
CA ARG A 563 -9.35 -0.13 -17.01
C ARG A 563 -9.87 1.11 -16.29
N LEU A 564 -9.47 2.28 -16.79
CA LEU A 564 -10.07 3.57 -16.49
C LEU A 564 -10.97 3.96 -17.66
N GLN A 565 -12.23 4.27 -17.37
CA GLN A 565 -13.20 4.61 -18.40
C GLN A 565 -14.04 5.80 -17.98
N VAL A 566 -14.27 6.75 -18.90
CA VAL A 566 -15.22 7.84 -18.71
C VAL A 566 -16.38 7.65 -19.66
N ARG A 567 -17.59 7.65 -19.11
CA ARG A 567 -18.86 7.50 -19.83
C ARG A 567 -19.69 8.76 -19.75
N ASP A 568 -20.57 8.94 -20.72
CA ASP A 568 -21.71 9.84 -20.60
C ASP A 568 -22.70 9.30 -19.56
N ALA A 569 -23.10 10.15 -18.61
CA ALA A 569 -23.89 9.73 -17.47
C ALA A 569 -25.27 9.19 -17.85
N ARG A 570 -25.92 9.75 -18.89
CA ARG A 570 -27.30 9.38 -19.24
C ARG A 570 -27.37 8.21 -20.20
N SER A 571 -26.50 8.17 -21.21
CA SER A 571 -26.49 7.13 -22.25
C SER A 571 -25.57 5.95 -21.95
N GLY A 572 -24.61 6.11 -21.03
CA GLY A 572 -23.58 5.11 -20.76
C GLY A 572 -22.54 4.98 -21.87
N ALA A 573 -22.61 5.79 -22.93
CA ALA A 573 -21.66 5.78 -24.03
C ALA A 573 -20.25 6.13 -23.55
N VAL A 574 -19.25 5.34 -23.94
CA VAL A 574 -17.85 5.58 -23.59
C VAL A 574 -17.36 6.84 -24.31
N ARG A 575 -16.93 7.84 -23.55
CA ARG A 575 -16.30 9.07 -24.05
C ARG A 575 -14.82 8.81 -24.36
N TRP A 576 -14.13 8.12 -23.45
CA TRP A 576 -12.76 7.64 -23.63
C TRP A 576 -12.41 6.53 -22.62
N GLU A 577 -11.37 5.77 -22.92
CA GLU A 577 -10.85 4.67 -22.10
C GLU A 577 -9.31 4.69 -22.06
N LYS A 578 -8.72 4.20 -20.96
CA LYS A 578 -7.29 3.93 -20.79
C LYS A 578 -7.11 2.59 -20.09
N ARG A 579 -6.01 1.88 -20.40
CA ARG A 579 -5.49 0.86 -19.48
C ARG A 579 -4.99 1.59 -18.22
N ASN A 580 -5.44 1.16 -17.06
CA ASN A 580 -4.81 1.42 -15.77
C ASN A 580 -3.99 0.19 -15.37
N THR A 581 -2.94 0.37 -14.59
CA THR A 581 -2.08 -0.73 -14.12
C THR A 581 -2.07 -0.87 -12.59
N ALA A 582 -2.66 0.09 -11.86
CA ALA A 582 -2.77 -0.01 -10.41
C ALA A 582 -3.81 -1.07 -10.01
N GLU A 583 -3.45 -1.85 -8.99
CA GLU A 583 -4.43 -2.55 -8.16
C GLU A 583 -5.07 -1.51 -7.23
N ALA A 584 -6.38 -1.30 -7.41
CA ALA A 584 -7.15 -0.39 -6.59
C ALA A 584 -7.75 -1.12 -5.37
N GLY A 585 -7.87 -0.42 -4.25
CA GLY A 585 -8.42 -0.97 -3.02
C GLY A 585 -9.94 -1.05 -3.06
N MET A 586 -10.54 -1.92 -2.25
CA MET A 586 -12.00 -2.13 -2.24
C MET A 586 -12.84 -0.86 -1.95
N ARG A 587 -12.24 0.18 -1.38
CA ARG A 587 -12.86 1.49 -1.08
C ARG A 587 -12.48 2.59 -2.08
N THR A 588 -11.63 2.29 -3.06
CA THR A 588 -11.04 3.26 -3.99
C THR A 588 -12.08 3.91 -4.88
N ARG A 589 -11.84 5.20 -5.17
CA ARG A 589 -12.69 6.07 -5.98
C ARG A 589 -11.84 6.95 -6.89
N PRO A 590 -12.26 7.17 -8.14
CA PRO A 590 -11.78 8.31 -8.92
C PRO A 590 -12.20 9.62 -8.24
N VAL A 591 -11.28 10.57 -8.09
CA VAL A 591 -11.62 11.94 -7.65
C VAL A 591 -11.75 12.82 -8.88
N VAL A 592 -12.80 13.64 -8.97
CA VAL A 592 -13.09 14.48 -10.15
C VAL A 592 -13.37 15.92 -9.75
N GLY A 593 -12.58 16.86 -10.28
CA GLY A 593 -12.67 18.29 -9.97
C GLY A 593 -12.08 19.16 -11.08
N ASP A 594 -12.68 20.33 -11.32
CA ASP A 594 -12.31 21.30 -12.37
C ASP A 594 -11.95 20.69 -13.74
N GLY A 595 -12.79 19.74 -14.20
CA GLY A 595 -12.59 19.07 -15.50
C GLY A 595 -11.38 18.12 -15.54
N THR A 596 -10.87 17.70 -14.38
CA THR A 596 -9.76 16.77 -14.22
C THR A 596 -10.19 15.54 -13.43
N VAL A 597 -9.71 14.37 -13.87
CA VAL A 597 -9.89 13.06 -13.23
C VAL A 597 -8.56 12.66 -12.59
N PHE A 598 -8.56 12.44 -11.29
CA PHE A 598 -7.43 11.95 -10.52
C PHE A 598 -7.69 10.50 -10.12
N VAL A 599 -6.75 9.61 -10.44
CA VAL A 599 -6.87 8.18 -10.14
C VAL A 599 -5.53 7.60 -9.67
N PRO A 600 -5.55 6.50 -8.88
CA PRO A 600 -4.36 5.70 -8.66
C PRO A 600 -3.94 5.01 -9.97
N THR A 601 -2.64 4.93 -10.17
CA THR A 601 -1.91 4.38 -11.33
C THR A 601 -0.57 3.86 -10.83
N GLY A 602 0.12 2.99 -11.58
CA GLY A 602 1.36 2.37 -11.09
C GLY A 602 1.28 0.85 -11.11
N GLY A 603 2.01 0.17 -10.24
CA GLY A 603 2.07 -1.28 -10.14
C GLY A 603 2.97 -1.70 -8.98
N GLU A 604 3.31 -2.99 -8.85
CA GLU A 604 3.99 -3.59 -7.69
C GLU A 604 5.20 -2.78 -7.15
N ASP A 605 5.95 -2.11 -8.01
CA ASP A 605 7.11 -1.31 -7.62
C ASP A 605 6.75 0.06 -7.00
N LYS A 606 5.78 0.81 -7.58
CA LYS A 606 5.48 2.22 -7.22
C LYS A 606 4.05 2.64 -7.52
N ASP A 607 3.35 3.08 -6.47
CA ASP A 607 2.03 3.72 -6.59
C ASP A 607 2.15 5.20 -6.95
N ARG A 608 1.23 5.66 -7.78
CA ARG A 608 1.23 6.98 -8.40
C ARG A 608 -0.18 7.53 -8.49
N MET A 609 -0.34 8.83 -8.31
CA MET A 609 -1.54 9.54 -8.74
C MET A 609 -1.30 10.12 -10.12
N THR A 610 -2.22 9.87 -11.05
CA THR A 610 -2.19 10.47 -12.39
C THR A 610 -3.46 11.27 -12.65
N ALA A 611 -3.27 12.47 -13.20
CA ALA A 611 -4.33 13.38 -13.60
C ALA A 611 -4.59 13.28 -15.11
N PHE A 612 -5.85 13.11 -15.49
CA PHE A 612 -6.31 13.10 -16.88
C PHE A 612 -7.37 14.19 -17.07
N ALA A 613 -7.38 14.86 -18.23
CA ALA A 613 -8.48 15.76 -18.58
C ALA A 613 -9.78 14.95 -18.79
N LEU A 614 -10.85 15.35 -18.12
CA LEU A 614 -12.17 14.69 -18.16
C LEU A 614 -12.76 14.66 -19.57
N ALA A 615 -12.43 15.64 -20.41
CA ALA A 615 -12.98 15.79 -21.76
C ALA A 615 -12.43 14.77 -22.78
N ASP A 616 -11.13 14.46 -22.73
CA ASP A 616 -10.42 13.74 -23.82
C ASP A 616 -9.49 12.61 -23.32
N GLY A 617 -9.35 12.42 -22.01
CA GLY A 617 -8.45 11.42 -21.43
C GLY A 617 -6.97 11.72 -21.64
N ARG A 618 -6.61 12.95 -21.99
CA ARG A 618 -5.21 13.37 -22.10
C ARG A 618 -4.60 13.48 -20.70
N GLN A 619 -3.49 12.77 -20.49
CA GLN A 619 -2.72 12.89 -19.25
C GLN A 619 -2.20 14.32 -19.10
N LEU A 620 -2.43 14.92 -17.94
CA LEU A 620 -1.98 16.27 -17.58
C LEU A 620 -0.63 16.20 -16.85
N TRP A 621 -0.56 15.35 -15.82
CA TRP A 621 0.63 15.09 -15.02
C TRP A 621 0.49 13.74 -14.29
N SER A 622 1.60 13.23 -13.75
CA SER A 622 1.63 12.03 -12.92
C SER A 622 2.68 12.20 -11.83
N THR A 623 2.35 11.89 -10.58
CA THR A 623 3.25 12.00 -9.42
C THR A 623 3.31 10.69 -8.63
N SER A 624 4.43 10.41 -7.97
CA SER A 624 4.54 9.25 -7.07
C SER A 624 3.83 9.52 -5.74
N LEU A 625 3.19 8.51 -5.16
CA LEU A 625 2.66 8.55 -3.79
C LEU A 625 3.54 7.79 -2.79
N THR A 626 4.53 7.03 -3.27
CA THR A 626 5.51 6.32 -2.44
C THR A 626 6.94 6.62 -2.90
N ASN A 627 7.88 6.68 -1.95
CA ASN A 627 9.28 7.03 -2.21
C ASN A 627 10.23 5.82 -2.30
N ALA A 628 9.73 4.60 -2.11
CA ALA A 628 10.51 3.37 -2.15
C ALA A 628 9.65 2.18 -2.61
N ASP A 629 10.34 1.14 -3.07
CA ASP A 629 9.74 -0.15 -3.40
C ASP A 629 9.28 -0.83 -2.08
N LEU A 630 8.07 -0.48 -1.64
CA LEU A 630 7.49 -0.95 -0.39
C LEU A 630 6.93 -2.35 -0.62
N ALA A 631 7.62 -3.37 -0.10
CA ALA A 631 7.05 -4.70 -0.01
C ALA A 631 5.76 -4.66 0.85
N ARG A 632 4.60 -4.65 0.16
CA ARG A 632 3.21 -4.38 0.61
C ARG A 632 2.66 -2.97 0.36
N ASN A 633 2.52 -2.57 -0.91
CA ASN A 633 1.56 -1.52 -1.27
C ASN A 633 0.10 -1.93 -0.94
N SER A 634 -0.25 -3.21 -1.11
CA SER A 634 -1.60 -3.80 -1.00
C SER A 634 -2.29 -3.78 0.37
N PHE A 635 -1.79 -3.01 1.35
CA PHE A 635 -2.44 -2.80 2.67
C PHE A 635 -2.69 -1.32 3.01
N ARG A 636 -2.36 -0.37 2.12
CA ARG A 636 -2.82 1.01 2.20
C ARG A 636 -3.32 1.46 0.83
N ASP A 637 -4.51 2.03 0.81
CA ASP A 637 -5.10 2.61 -0.40
C ASP A 637 -4.31 3.90 -0.74
N PHE A 638 -3.19 3.78 -1.49
CA PHE A 638 -2.38 4.92 -1.94
C PHE A 638 -3.10 5.66 -3.09
N GLU A 639 -4.14 6.39 -2.72
CA GLU A 639 -5.13 6.94 -3.64
C GLU A 639 -5.34 8.46 -3.50
N PRO A 640 -5.84 9.15 -4.55
CA PRO A 640 -6.52 10.43 -4.38
C PRO A 640 -7.78 10.23 -3.51
N VAL A 641 -7.96 11.07 -2.49
CA VAL A 641 -9.09 10.98 -1.55
C VAL A 641 -10.06 12.16 -1.61
N ALA A 642 -9.59 13.35 -2.03
CA ALA A 642 -10.40 14.56 -2.04
C ALA A 642 -9.90 15.60 -3.05
N TYR A 643 -10.79 16.50 -3.46
CA TYR A 643 -10.55 17.68 -4.29
C TYR A 643 -11.23 18.92 -3.68
N ALA A 644 -10.45 19.96 -3.37
CA ALA A 644 -10.97 21.22 -2.89
C ALA A 644 -9.99 22.37 -3.16
N ASN A 645 -10.49 23.58 -3.35
CA ASN A 645 -9.68 24.81 -3.47
C ASN A 645 -8.60 24.80 -4.57
N GLY A 646 -8.78 24.02 -5.65
CA GLY A 646 -7.76 23.84 -6.69
C GLY A 646 -6.62 22.89 -6.31
N LEU A 647 -6.80 22.13 -5.22
CA LEU A 647 -5.87 21.11 -4.74
C LEU A 647 -6.54 19.73 -4.80
N VAL A 648 -5.72 18.71 -5.12
CA VAL A 648 -6.06 17.30 -4.93
C VAL A 648 -5.26 16.75 -3.76
N TYR A 649 -5.93 15.97 -2.92
CA TYR A 649 -5.37 15.36 -1.74
C TYR A 649 -5.26 13.86 -1.94
N ALA A 650 -4.15 13.27 -1.51
CA ALA A 650 -3.89 11.83 -1.67
C ALA A 650 -3.23 11.24 -0.44
N MET A 651 -3.39 9.93 -0.23
CA MET A 651 -2.61 9.16 0.73
C MET A 651 -1.23 8.84 0.16
N SER A 652 -0.17 9.10 0.92
CA SER A 652 1.22 8.75 0.60
C SER A 652 1.88 7.94 1.70
N ASP A 653 3.09 7.45 1.44
CA ASP A 653 3.95 6.83 2.45
C ASP A 653 4.25 7.75 3.65
N GLY A 654 4.09 9.07 3.48
CA GLY A 654 4.23 10.11 4.48
C GLY A 654 2.94 10.47 5.24
N GLY A 655 1.78 9.88 4.90
CA GLY A 655 0.46 10.30 5.36
C GLY A 655 -0.31 11.06 4.28
N PHE A 656 -1.24 11.95 4.63
CA PHE A 656 -1.89 12.77 3.60
C PHE A 656 -0.97 13.86 3.03
N VAL A 657 -1.04 14.04 1.72
CA VAL A 657 -0.32 15.05 0.93
C VAL A 657 -1.31 15.85 0.09
N SER A 658 -1.01 17.13 -0.13
CA SER A 658 -1.77 18.02 -1.01
C SER A 658 -0.94 18.39 -2.23
N PHE A 659 -1.56 18.35 -3.41
CA PHE A 659 -0.95 18.72 -4.68
C PHE A 659 -1.78 19.78 -5.39
N ASP A 660 -1.11 20.70 -6.07
CA ASP A 660 -1.73 21.62 -7.02
C ASP A 660 -2.38 20.83 -8.16
N ALA A 661 -3.70 20.95 -8.31
CA ALA A 661 -4.47 20.13 -9.24
C ALA A 661 -4.06 20.28 -10.70
N LYS A 662 -3.50 21.43 -11.09
CA LYS A 662 -3.17 21.75 -12.48
C LYS A 662 -1.75 21.33 -12.85
N THR A 663 -0.84 21.36 -11.89
CA THR A 663 0.60 21.15 -12.12
C THR A 663 1.16 19.86 -11.52
N GLY A 664 0.44 19.24 -10.57
CA GLY A 664 0.95 18.11 -9.80
C GLY A 664 2.03 18.48 -8.78
N GLN A 665 2.29 19.78 -8.56
CA GLN A 665 3.28 20.24 -7.59
C GLN A 665 2.76 20.05 -6.17
N GLN A 666 3.51 19.35 -5.32
CA GLN A 666 3.17 19.20 -3.90
C GLN A 666 3.13 20.57 -3.21
N ARG A 667 2.09 20.81 -2.40
CA ARG A 667 1.85 22.05 -1.63
C ARG A 667 2.00 21.85 -0.13
N GLY A 668 1.77 20.63 0.35
CA GLY A 668 1.71 20.32 1.77
C GLY A 668 1.77 18.82 2.05
N GLN A 669 1.99 18.50 3.31
CA GLN A 669 2.01 17.14 3.84
C GLN A 669 1.70 17.20 5.34
N VAL A 670 0.96 16.20 5.84
CA VAL A 670 0.74 16.06 7.28
C VAL A 670 2.08 15.87 8.02
N PRO A 671 2.23 16.43 9.22
CA PRO A 671 3.42 16.19 10.03
C PRO A 671 3.45 14.76 10.57
N ALA A 672 4.60 14.32 11.09
CA ALA A 672 4.84 12.93 11.46
C ALA A 672 3.83 12.39 12.50
N GLU A 673 3.40 13.23 13.45
CA GLU A 673 2.38 12.92 14.47
C GLU A 673 0.95 12.77 13.91
N ALA A 674 0.72 13.14 12.66
CA ALA A 674 -0.54 12.97 11.94
C ALA A 674 -0.44 11.96 10.76
N LYS A 675 0.73 11.34 10.54
CA LYS A 675 0.94 10.29 9.52
C LYS A 675 0.04 9.06 9.68
N GLY A 676 -0.45 8.81 10.90
CA GLY A 676 -1.40 7.74 11.22
C GLY A 676 -2.83 7.97 10.72
N CYS A 677 -3.13 9.14 10.14
CA CYS A 677 -4.40 9.43 9.49
C CYS A 677 -4.79 8.41 8.39
N ASP A 678 -6.09 8.09 8.32
CA ASP A 678 -6.73 7.26 7.26
C ASP A 678 -7.94 7.94 6.61
N GLY A 679 -8.55 8.92 7.27
CA GLY A 679 -9.65 9.72 6.72
C GLY A 679 -9.29 11.21 6.65
N LEU A 680 -9.61 11.85 5.53
CA LEU A 680 -9.44 13.28 5.29
C LEU A 680 -10.74 13.87 4.71
N GLY A 681 -11.24 14.96 5.31
CA GLY A 681 -12.31 15.78 4.75
C GLY A 681 -11.88 17.24 4.71
N VAL A 682 -12.09 17.93 3.59
CA VAL A 682 -11.62 19.30 3.39
C VAL A 682 -12.79 20.27 3.30
N GLN A 683 -12.81 21.31 4.14
CA GLN A 683 -13.89 22.28 4.13
C GLN A 683 -13.39 23.72 4.32
N GLY A 684 -13.70 24.57 3.34
CA GLY A 684 -13.17 25.92 3.23
C GLY A 684 -11.65 25.93 3.33
N ARG A 685 -11.12 26.63 4.34
CA ARG A 685 -9.67 26.78 4.56
C ARG A 685 -9.02 25.70 5.44
N TYR A 686 -9.77 24.68 5.88
CA TYR A 686 -9.28 23.65 6.79
C TYR A 686 -9.42 22.26 6.21
N ALA A 687 -8.43 21.41 6.49
CA ALA A 687 -8.53 19.97 6.30
C ALA A 687 -8.65 19.30 7.67
N TYR A 688 -9.52 18.31 7.76
CA TYR A 688 -9.85 17.58 8.98
C TYR A 688 -9.47 16.12 8.82
N CYS A 689 -8.74 15.59 9.79
CA CYS A 689 -8.03 14.33 9.65
C CYS A 689 -8.13 13.49 10.92
N ALA A 690 -8.39 12.19 10.81
CA ALA A 690 -8.46 11.28 11.95
C ALA A 690 -7.52 10.09 11.76
N PRO A 691 -6.70 9.74 12.77
CA PRO A 691 -5.92 8.50 12.77
C PRO A 691 -6.82 7.30 12.96
N LEU A 692 -6.31 6.15 12.53
CA LEU A 692 -7.05 4.89 12.53
C LEU A 692 -6.40 3.91 13.52
N ASP A 693 -6.46 4.23 14.81
CA ASP A 693 -5.90 3.37 15.86
C ASP A 693 -6.96 2.34 16.30
N ALA A 694 -6.79 1.10 15.85
CA ALA A 694 -7.58 -0.05 16.28
C ALA A 694 -7.16 -0.58 17.65
N THR A 695 -5.98 -0.19 18.14
CA THR A 695 -5.44 -0.65 19.42
C THR A 695 -5.80 0.35 20.49
N ALA A 696 -6.30 -0.13 21.65
CA ALA A 696 -6.77 0.76 22.73
C ALA A 696 -5.62 1.50 23.48
N ALA A 697 -4.47 1.70 22.83
CA ALA A 697 -3.28 2.32 23.39
C ALA A 697 -3.32 3.86 23.36
N ALA A 698 -4.01 4.46 22.38
CA ALA A 698 -4.20 5.91 22.31
C ALA A 698 -5.65 6.30 21.96
N PRO A 699 -6.24 7.31 22.63
CA PRO A 699 -7.57 7.80 22.30
C PRO A 699 -7.59 8.47 20.92
N LEU A 700 -8.65 8.20 20.14
CA LEU A 700 -8.90 8.85 18.86
C LEU A 700 -8.94 10.38 19.01
N ALA A 701 -8.41 11.09 18.02
CA ALA A 701 -8.42 12.55 18.00
C ALA A 701 -8.62 13.11 16.59
N LEU A 702 -9.26 14.27 16.51
CA LEU A 702 -9.49 14.98 15.27
C LEU A 702 -8.41 16.03 15.06
N TYR A 703 -7.61 15.91 14.02
CA TYR A 703 -6.63 16.92 13.64
C TYR A 703 -7.32 17.98 12.77
N ARG A 704 -7.08 19.26 13.08
CA ARG A 704 -7.48 20.41 12.27
C ARG A 704 -6.22 21.03 11.66
N LEU A 705 -6.15 20.97 10.35
CA LEU A 705 -5.00 21.33 9.53
C LEU A 705 -5.36 22.49 8.59
N ASP A 706 -4.37 23.24 8.14
CA ASP A 706 -4.55 24.20 7.03
C ASP A 706 -4.77 23.42 5.73
N ALA A 707 -5.79 23.77 4.95
CA ALA A 707 -6.13 23.03 3.75
C ALA A 707 -5.04 23.07 2.66
N THR A 708 -4.15 24.07 2.66
CA THR A 708 -3.09 24.16 1.64
C THR A 708 -1.86 23.38 2.06
N THR A 709 -1.33 23.68 3.25
CA THR A 709 -0.03 23.15 3.71
C THR A 709 -0.14 21.83 4.46
N LEU A 710 -1.35 21.44 4.89
CA LEU A 710 -1.63 20.33 5.83
C LEU A 710 -0.91 20.47 7.19
N ALA A 711 -0.39 21.67 7.50
CA ALA A 711 0.19 21.98 8.80
C ALA A 711 -0.91 22.14 9.88
N PRO A 712 -0.67 21.74 11.14
CA PRO A 712 -1.65 21.89 12.22
C PRO A 712 -2.04 23.36 12.48
N VAL A 713 -3.32 23.61 12.76
CA VAL A 713 -3.83 24.94 13.14
C VAL A 713 -4.23 24.98 14.62
N GLY A 714 -3.75 25.98 15.34
CA GLY A 714 -4.02 26.13 16.77
C GLY A 714 -3.34 25.03 17.57
N ALA A 715 -4.10 24.31 18.41
CA ALA A 715 -3.58 23.14 19.13
C ALA A 715 -3.31 21.93 18.20
N GLY A 716 -3.77 21.97 16.94
CA GLY A 716 -3.62 20.89 15.97
C GLY A 716 -4.55 19.70 16.26
N LYS A 717 -4.33 19.03 17.39
CA LYS A 717 -5.09 17.88 17.88
C LYS A 717 -6.29 18.36 18.72
N LEU A 718 -7.50 18.14 18.23
CA LEU A 718 -8.75 18.39 18.97
C LEU A 718 -9.09 17.15 19.82
N PRO A 719 -9.39 17.31 21.12
CA PRO A 719 -9.85 16.21 21.96
C PRO A 719 -11.26 15.79 21.55
N LEU A 720 -11.51 14.48 21.49
CA LEU A 720 -12.85 13.92 21.38
C LEU A 720 -13.39 13.57 22.78
N PRO A 721 -14.71 13.47 22.98
CA PRO A 721 -15.29 12.98 24.24
C PRO A 721 -14.72 11.61 24.61
N ALA A 722 -14.47 11.37 25.89
CA ALA A 722 -13.67 10.22 26.34
C ALA A 722 -14.23 8.85 25.93
N ASP A 723 -15.54 8.73 25.72
CA ASP A 723 -16.17 7.46 25.33
C ASP A 723 -16.14 7.27 23.80
N VAL A 724 -16.41 8.32 23.03
CA VAL A 724 -16.18 8.40 21.56
C VAL A 724 -14.72 8.12 21.20
N ALA A 725 -13.79 8.61 22.03
CA ALA A 725 -12.36 8.43 21.82
C ALA A 725 -11.89 6.99 22.09
N LYS A 726 -12.67 6.17 22.81
CA LYS A 726 -12.41 4.75 23.07
C LYS A 726 -13.05 3.82 22.03
N SER A 727 -14.14 4.24 21.38
CA SER A 727 -14.86 3.42 20.38
C SER A 727 -14.27 3.44 18.98
N GLY A 728 -13.22 4.24 18.74
CA GLY A 728 -12.63 4.40 17.41
C GLY A 728 -13.60 5.09 16.41
N ALA A 729 -14.63 5.76 16.92
CA ALA A 729 -15.69 6.39 16.14
C ALA A 729 -15.13 7.56 15.29
N ARG A 730 -15.01 7.33 13.99
CA ARG A 730 -14.41 8.29 13.05
C ARG A 730 -15.36 9.45 12.68
N PRO A 731 -14.82 10.64 12.32
CA PRO A 731 -15.60 11.70 11.69
C PRO A 731 -16.23 11.22 10.37
N THR A 732 -17.46 11.67 10.11
CA THR A 732 -18.25 11.35 8.92
C THR A 732 -18.66 12.59 8.12
N ALA A 733 -18.83 13.74 8.80
CA ALA A 733 -18.96 15.03 8.15
C ALA A 733 -18.29 16.16 8.97
N VAL A 734 -17.73 17.16 8.30
CA VAL A 734 -17.18 18.37 8.93
C VAL A 734 -17.49 19.62 8.10
N SER A 735 -18.29 20.51 8.68
CA SER A 735 -18.57 21.86 8.20
C SER A 735 -17.72 22.91 8.93
N ALA A 736 -17.81 24.18 8.52
CA ALA A 736 -17.18 25.29 9.25
C ALA A 736 -17.76 25.52 10.67
N ARG A 737 -18.90 24.91 11.01
CA ARG A 737 -19.62 25.08 12.29
C ARG A 737 -19.79 23.79 13.10
N THR A 738 -19.68 22.62 12.46
CA THR A 738 -20.04 21.33 13.04
C THR A 738 -19.11 20.23 12.53
N ALA A 739 -18.57 19.39 13.42
CA ALA A 739 -18.02 18.08 13.09
C ALA A 739 -18.98 16.98 13.59
N VAL A 740 -19.10 15.88 12.84
CA VAL A 740 -20.03 14.79 13.12
C VAL A 740 -19.28 13.47 13.22
N VAL A 741 -19.51 12.75 14.31
CA VAL A 741 -18.91 11.45 14.60
C VAL A 741 -20.03 10.46 14.94
N VAL A 742 -19.94 9.21 14.50
CA VAL A 742 -20.92 8.16 14.81
C VAL A 742 -20.29 7.01 15.59
N ASP A 743 -20.80 6.77 16.79
CA ASP A 743 -20.46 5.58 17.57
C ASP A 743 -21.56 4.52 17.41
N GLN A 744 -21.32 3.63 16.45
CA GLN A 744 -22.14 2.46 16.18
C GLN A 744 -21.49 1.15 16.65
N GLY A 745 -20.49 1.19 17.54
CA GLY A 745 -19.79 -0.02 17.98
C GLY A 745 -19.17 -0.87 16.85
N PRO A 746 -18.81 -2.14 17.11
CA PRO A 746 -18.07 -2.97 16.15
C PRO A 746 -18.95 -3.45 14.99
N LEU A 747 -18.49 -3.24 13.76
CA LEU A 747 -19.07 -3.82 12.55
C LEU A 747 -18.41 -5.18 12.26
N PRO A 748 -19.14 -6.24 11.88
CA PRO A 748 -18.59 -7.61 11.78
C PRO A 748 -17.43 -7.82 10.77
N TRP A 749 -17.32 -6.96 9.77
CA TRP A 749 -16.26 -6.95 8.73
C TRP A 749 -15.15 -5.93 9.02
N ALA A 750 -15.15 -5.36 10.23
CA ALA A 750 -14.33 -4.22 10.59
C ALA A 750 -13.82 -4.46 12.03
N ASP A 751 -12.67 -5.13 12.14
CA ASP A 751 -12.11 -5.69 13.39
C ASP A 751 -11.46 -4.60 14.29
N TRP A 752 -12.21 -3.52 14.53
CA TRP A 752 -11.82 -2.37 15.34
C TRP A 752 -12.21 -2.57 16.81
N GLY A 753 -11.50 -1.90 17.72
CA GLY A 753 -11.59 -2.09 19.17
C GLY A 753 -13.00 -2.12 19.76
N ASN A 754 -13.23 -3.11 20.63
CA ASN A 754 -14.54 -3.40 21.23
C ASN A 754 -14.83 -2.53 22.48
N THR A 755 -15.67 -1.49 22.35
CA THR A 755 -16.29 -0.81 23.52
C THR A 755 -17.56 -1.51 24.04
N GLY A 756 -18.09 -2.49 23.31
CA GLY A 756 -19.21 -3.33 23.71
C GLY A 756 -20.59 -2.67 23.64
N LYS A 757 -20.70 -1.38 23.33
CA LYS A 757 -21.98 -0.65 23.23
C LYS A 757 -21.93 0.44 22.14
N PRO A 758 -22.84 0.43 21.15
CA PRO A 758 -23.13 1.62 20.35
C PRO A 758 -23.82 2.68 21.21
N ASP A 759 -23.64 3.96 20.90
CA ASP A 759 -24.26 5.08 21.61
C ASP A 759 -25.10 5.95 20.65
N GLY A 760 -24.44 6.65 19.72
CA GLY A 760 -25.15 7.48 18.76
C GLY A 760 -24.29 8.41 17.91
N VAL A 761 -24.95 9.43 17.34
CA VAL A 761 -24.34 10.47 16.53
C VAL A 761 -23.99 11.67 17.40
N PHE A 762 -22.70 11.96 17.51
CA PHE A 762 -22.14 13.09 18.24
C PHE A 762 -21.93 14.28 17.32
N VAL A 763 -22.43 15.43 17.74
CA VAL A 763 -22.32 16.71 17.05
C VAL A 763 -21.35 17.57 17.84
N LEU A 764 -20.22 17.92 17.24
CA LEU A 764 -19.06 18.55 17.88
C LEU A 764 -18.76 19.91 17.26
N ASP A 765 -18.15 20.79 18.05
CA ASP A 765 -17.56 22.04 17.60
C ASP A 765 -16.23 21.74 16.85
N PRO A 766 -16.11 22.05 15.55
CA PRO A 766 -14.93 21.70 14.74
C PRO A 766 -13.72 22.60 15.02
N ALA A 767 -13.86 23.61 15.87
CA ALA A 767 -12.76 24.45 16.32
C ALA A 767 -12.22 24.05 17.70
N THR A 768 -13.04 23.44 18.56
CA THR A 768 -12.68 23.11 19.95
C THR A 768 -12.78 21.62 20.32
N GLY A 769 -13.45 20.79 19.52
CA GLY A 769 -13.74 19.38 19.84
C GLY A 769 -14.90 19.18 20.83
N ARG A 770 -15.44 20.27 21.40
CA ARG A 770 -16.50 20.22 22.42
C ARG A 770 -17.83 19.72 21.83
N THR A 771 -18.51 18.82 22.54
CA THR A 771 -19.86 18.38 22.18
C THR A 771 -20.87 19.53 22.17
N LEU A 772 -21.54 19.70 21.04
CA LEU A 772 -22.69 20.59 20.84
C LEU A 772 -24.03 19.84 21.02
N GLY A 773 -24.06 18.54 20.74
CA GLY A 773 -25.21 17.67 21.02
C GLY A 773 -24.93 16.18 20.72
N HIS A 774 -25.90 15.33 21.05
CA HIS A 774 -25.82 13.88 20.88
C HIS A 774 -27.21 13.32 20.53
N HIS A 775 -27.28 12.44 19.54
CA HIS A 775 -28.50 11.77 19.08
C HIS A 775 -28.31 10.24 19.17
N PRO A 776 -28.93 9.57 20.15
CA PRO A 776 -28.83 8.12 20.28
C PRO A 776 -29.37 7.40 19.04
N ILE A 777 -28.69 6.35 18.59
CA ILE A 777 -29.16 5.52 17.47
C ILE A 777 -29.99 4.33 17.98
N PRO A 778 -30.90 3.77 17.16
CA PRO A 778 -31.59 2.53 17.48
C PRO A 778 -30.60 1.38 17.79
N PRO A 779 -30.92 0.47 18.73
CA PRO A 779 -30.07 -0.68 18.99
C PRO A 779 -29.81 -1.50 17.73
N LEU A 780 -28.54 -1.82 17.45
CA LEU A 780 -28.14 -2.61 16.27
C LEU A 780 -28.70 -4.04 16.26
N THR A 781 -29.23 -4.50 17.39
CA THR A 781 -29.95 -5.77 17.54
C THR A 781 -31.25 -5.49 18.27
N GLY A 782 -32.38 -5.72 17.59
CA GLY A 782 -33.71 -5.62 18.19
C GLY A 782 -33.96 -6.71 19.23
N ALA A 783 -35.01 -6.53 20.03
CA ALA A 783 -35.44 -7.54 21.01
C ALA A 783 -35.87 -8.88 20.37
N ASP A 784 -36.17 -8.86 19.08
CA ASP A 784 -36.48 -10.02 18.23
C ASP A 784 -35.24 -10.64 17.55
N GLY A 785 -34.03 -10.18 17.90
CA GLY A 785 -32.77 -10.65 17.35
C GLY A 785 -32.41 -10.12 15.96
N ARG A 786 -33.29 -9.35 15.30
CA ARG A 786 -32.99 -8.76 13.99
C ARG A 786 -31.94 -7.66 14.09
N LYS A 787 -31.08 -7.59 13.09
CA LYS A 787 -29.99 -6.63 12.96
C LYS A 787 -30.40 -5.42 12.13
N GLN A 788 -29.81 -4.28 12.47
CA GLN A 788 -29.86 -3.02 11.72
C GLN A 788 -28.58 -2.22 11.96
N TYR A 789 -28.30 -1.29 11.06
CA TYR A 789 -27.20 -0.32 11.17
C TYR A 789 -27.70 1.04 10.67
N VAL A 790 -26.94 2.10 10.96
CA VAL A 790 -27.17 3.45 10.42
C VAL A 790 -26.14 3.79 9.36
N SER A 791 -26.54 4.56 8.34
CA SER A 791 -25.61 5.11 7.36
C SER A 791 -24.56 6.00 8.02
N SER A 792 -23.41 6.21 7.37
CA SER A 792 -22.50 7.30 7.73
C SER A 792 -23.29 8.62 7.68
N PRO A 793 -23.33 9.43 8.75
CA PRO A 793 -24.09 10.67 8.73
C PRO A 793 -23.42 11.76 7.87
N LEU A 794 -24.23 12.49 7.11
CA LEU A 794 -23.83 13.57 6.21
C LEU A 794 -24.55 14.88 6.58
N ILE A 795 -24.02 16.02 6.15
CA ILE A 795 -24.67 17.33 6.31
C ILE A 795 -25.23 17.78 4.96
N ALA A 796 -26.54 17.62 4.76
CA ALA A 796 -27.25 18.13 3.59
C ALA A 796 -27.68 19.60 3.83
N GLY A 797 -26.91 20.55 3.32
CA GLY A 797 -27.12 21.99 3.56
C GLY A 797 -26.88 22.35 5.03
N ASP A 798 -27.96 22.65 5.76
CA ASP A 798 -27.96 22.89 7.21
C ASP A 798 -28.63 21.75 8.00
N THR A 799 -28.89 20.59 7.40
CA THR A 799 -29.49 19.43 8.08
C THR A 799 -28.50 18.27 8.14
N LEU A 800 -28.28 17.70 9.32
CA LEU A 800 -27.62 16.41 9.51
C LEU A 800 -28.59 15.28 9.11
N VAL A 801 -28.14 14.37 8.26
CA VAL A 801 -28.94 13.31 7.63
C VAL A 801 -28.23 11.95 7.76
N TYR A 802 -28.96 10.94 8.21
CA TYR A 802 -28.56 9.52 8.14
C TYR A 802 -29.80 8.64 7.96
N ALA A 803 -29.64 7.38 7.54
CA ALA A 803 -30.74 6.43 7.41
C ALA A 803 -30.50 5.16 8.20
N ASP A 804 -31.56 4.59 8.78
CA ASP A 804 -31.59 3.20 9.21
C ASP A 804 -32.31 2.34 8.16
N PHE A 805 -32.63 1.08 8.50
CA PHE A 805 -33.29 0.13 7.61
C PHE A 805 -34.78 0.42 7.35
N SER A 806 -35.35 1.47 7.93
CA SER A 806 -36.78 1.80 7.91
C SER A 806 -37.07 3.28 7.61
N ALA A 807 -36.16 4.19 7.98
CA ALA A 807 -36.39 5.62 8.01
C ALA A 807 -35.13 6.45 7.75
N LEU A 808 -35.36 7.70 7.35
CA LEU A 808 -34.38 8.77 7.26
C LEU A 808 -34.49 9.65 8.52
N HIS A 809 -33.36 9.85 9.19
CA HIS A 809 -33.21 10.68 10.37
C HIS A 809 -32.69 12.05 9.95
N LEU A 810 -33.37 13.11 10.39
CA LEU A 810 -33.10 14.49 10.02
C LEU A 810 -32.94 15.35 11.27
N VAL A 811 -31.78 15.99 11.42
CA VAL A 811 -31.45 16.85 12.56
C VAL A 811 -31.03 18.22 12.02
N PRO A 812 -31.90 19.24 12.09
CA PRO A 812 -31.55 20.62 11.75
C PRO A 812 -30.34 21.11 12.54
N LEU A 813 -29.41 21.84 11.91
CA LEU A 813 -28.23 22.43 12.56
C LEU A 813 -28.39 23.95 12.60
N GLY A 814 -28.39 24.51 13.82
CA GLY A 814 -28.57 25.94 14.01
C GLY A 814 -27.43 26.80 13.46
N PRO A 815 -27.58 28.14 13.47
CA PRO A 815 -26.53 29.08 13.04
C PRO A 815 -25.18 28.92 13.76
N ASN A 816 -25.18 28.36 14.97
CA ASN A 816 -24.02 28.04 15.80
C ASN A 816 -23.51 26.59 15.64
N GLY A 817 -24.06 25.80 14.72
CA GLY A 817 -23.73 24.39 14.50
C GLY A 817 -24.33 23.41 15.51
N ALA A 818 -25.12 23.88 16.48
CA ALA A 818 -25.77 23.02 17.47
C ALA A 818 -27.00 22.32 16.86
N PRO A 819 -27.24 21.04 17.19
CA PRO A 819 -28.36 20.30 16.61
C PRO A 819 -29.70 20.65 17.27
N GLY A 820 -30.75 20.63 16.45
CA GLY A 820 -32.14 20.80 16.85
C GLY A 820 -32.83 19.48 17.19
N LYS A 821 -34.17 19.50 17.16
CA LYS A 821 -34.97 18.28 17.39
C LYS A 821 -34.92 17.37 16.17
N GLU A 822 -34.58 16.10 16.39
CA GLU A 822 -34.63 15.06 15.36
C GLU A 822 -36.06 14.85 14.82
N ARG A 823 -36.14 14.68 13.50
CA ARG A 823 -37.34 14.26 12.76
C ARG A 823 -37.02 12.96 12.03
N VAL A 824 -37.76 11.92 12.35
CA VAL A 824 -37.69 10.62 11.66
C VAL A 824 -38.74 10.60 10.54
N VAL A 825 -38.32 10.28 9.31
CA VAL A 825 -39.16 10.22 8.10
C VAL A 825 -39.12 8.79 7.56
N PRO A 826 -40.23 8.03 7.59
CA PRO A 826 -40.27 6.68 7.03
C PRO A 826 -39.86 6.66 5.55
N VAL A 827 -39.08 5.66 5.15
CA VAL A 827 -38.66 5.46 3.75
C VAL A 827 -39.52 4.37 3.12
N PRO A 828 -40.46 4.70 2.20
CA PRO A 828 -41.31 3.70 1.58
C PRO A 828 -40.50 2.68 0.77
N GLY A 829 -40.76 1.39 1.01
CA GLY A 829 -40.04 0.29 0.37
C GLY A 829 -38.72 -0.10 1.03
N ALA A 830 -38.31 0.54 2.13
CA ALA A 830 -37.14 0.14 2.90
C ALA A 830 -37.28 -1.32 3.43
N PRO A 831 -36.18 -2.11 3.47
CA PRO A 831 -36.24 -3.55 3.75
C PRO A 831 -36.56 -3.90 5.22
N GLY A 832 -36.45 -2.94 6.15
CA GLY A 832 -36.58 -3.16 7.58
C GLY A 832 -35.39 -3.92 8.20
N PRO A 833 -35.29 -4.00 9.54
CA PRO A 833 -34.29 -4.83 10.22
C PRO A 833 -34.45 -6.30 9.83
N ARG A 834 -33.34 -7.02 9.67
CA ARG A 834 -33.33 -8.41 9.16
C ARG A 834 -32.62 -9.37 10.11
N ALA A 835 -33.04 -10.63 10.15
CA ALA A 835 -32.28 -11.67 10.85
C ALA A 835 -30.92 -11.84 10.14
N LYS A 836 -29.83 -11.99 10.91
CA LYS A 836 -28.52 -12.33 10.32
C LYS A 836 -28.51 -13.81 9.95
N GLU A 837 -28.17 -14.11 8.69
CA GLU A 837 -27.95 -15.48 8.23
C GLU A 837 -26.72 -16.10 8.94
N PRO A 838 -26.68 -17.43 9.15
CA PRO A 838 -25.53 -18.09 9.74
C PRO A 838 -24.25 -17.85 8.92
N TYR A 839 -23.20 -17.34 9.58
CA TYR A 839 -21.94 -17.00 8.93
C TYR A 839 -21.04 -18.23 8.77
N GLU A 840 -20.78 -18.66 7.54
CA GLU A 840 -20.01 -19.86 7.24
C GLU A 840 -18.50 -19.56 7.22
N ARG A 841 -17.87 -19.58 8.40
CA ARG A 841 -16.45 -19.23 8.59
C ARG A 841 -15.45 -20.09 7.82
N VAL A 842 -15.83 -21.29 7.41
CA VAL A 842 -14.89 -22.29 6.86
C VAL A 842 -14.66 -22.10 5.36
N ASN A 843 -15.71 -21.78 4.60
CA ASN A 843 -15.69 -21.68 3.15
C ASN A 843 -15.67 -20.22 2.63
N GLY A 844 -15.71 -19.24 3.54
CA GLY A 844 -15.98 -17.84 3.21
C GLY A 844 -17.48 -17.56 3.07
N THR A 845 -17.84 -16.30 2.87
CA THR A 845 -19.26 -15.87 2.82
C THR A 845 -19.49 -14.81 1.76
N ASP A 846 -20.55 -14.99 0.97
CA ASP A 846 -21.03 -14.05 -0.05
C ASP A 846 -21.37 -12.67 0.57
N ILE A 847 -20.65 -11.62 0.16
CA ILE A 847 -20.82 -10.26 0.69
C ILE A 847 -22.19 -9.67 0.31
N GLY A 848 -22.84 -10.20 -0.74
CA GLY A 848 -24.19 -9.82 -1.14
C GLY A 848 -25.27 -10.23 -0.13
N ARG A 849 -24.94 -11.11 0.83
CA ARG A 849 -25.83 -11.55 1.92
C ARG A 849 -25.54 -10.86 3.26
N GLU A 850 -24.37 -10.24 3.40
CA GLU A 850 -24.00 -9.54 4.63
C GLU A 850 -24.80 -8.25 4.81
N ILE A 851 -25.35 -8.10 6.02
CA ILE A 851 -26.19 -6.95 6.41
C ILE A 851 -25.30 -5.73 6.55
N ARG A 852 -25.27 -4.85 5.54
CA ARG A 852 -24.40 -3.64 5.51
C ARG A 852 -25.20 -2.35 5.76
N PRO A 853 -24.60 -1.29 6.34
CA PRO A 853 -25.26 0.01 6.51
C PRO A 853 -25.85 0.55 5.20
N PRO A 854 -26.98 1.27 5.24
CA PRO A 854 -27.46 2.01 4.08
C PRO A 854 -26.46 3.09 3.66
N GLU A 855 -26.45 3.45 2.37
CA GLU A 855 -25.81 4.67 1.87
C GLU A 855 -26.88 5.75 1.64
N VAL A 856 -26.58 7.01 1.97
CA VAL A 856 -27.50 8.13 1.75
C VAL A 856 -26.83 9.15 0.83
N LEU A 857 -27.46 9.44 -0.30
CA LEU A 857 -26.92 10.31 -1.34
C LEU A 857 -27.86 11.54 -1.52
N PRO A 858 -27.65 12.61 -0.73
CA PRO A 858 -28.50 13.80 -0.73
C PRO A 858 -28.16 14.75 -1.89
N LEU A 859 -29.06 14.97 -2.84
CA LEU A 859 -28.85 15.92 -3.94
C LEU A 859 -30.15 16.64 -4.34
N GLY A 860 -30.11 17.96 -4.44
CA GLY A 860 -31.25 18.75 -4.93
C GLY A 860 -32.50 18.67 -4.04
N GLY A 861 -32.34 18.58 -2.72
CA GLY A 861 -33.46 18.43 -1.79
C GLY A 861 -34.18 17.08 -1.94
N VAL A 862 -33.45 16.04 -2.34
CA VAL A 862 -33.88 14.63 -2.42
C VAL A 862 -32.77 13.78 -1.79
N ALA A 863 -33.13 12.78 -0.99
CA ALA A 863 -32.21 11.75 -0.51
C ALA A 863 -32.46 10.45 -1.26
N HIS A 864 -31.43 9.91 -1.89
CA HIS A 864 -31.44 8.55 -2.41
C HIS A 864 -30.82 7.65 -1.35
N VAL A 865 -31.62 6.74 -0.78
CA VAL A 865 -31.18 5.76 0.20
C VAL A 865 -30.98 4.44 -0.51
N VAL A 866 -29.75 3.95 -0.52
CA VAL A 866 -29.37 2.67 -1.10
C VAL A 866 -29.21 1.65 0.03
N TYR A 867 -29.91 0.54 -0.07
CA TYR A 867 -29.85 -0.55 0.89
C TYR A 867 -28.98 -1.69 0.38
N ASP A 868 -28.38 -2.40 1.33
CA ASP A 868 -27.50 -3.54 1.08
C ASP A 868 -28.17 -4.75 0.42
N THR A 869 -29.49 -4.73 0.27
CA THR A 869 -30.30 -5.71 -0.49
C THR A 869 -30.48 -5.34 -1.97
N GLY A 870 -29.85 -4.26 -2.42
CA GLY A 870 -30.01 -3.68 -3.76
C GLY A 870 -31.27 -2.82 -3.92
N VAL A 871 -32.10 -2.67 -2.89
CA VAL A 871 -33.23 -1.72 -2.90
C VAL A 871 -32.68 -0.30 -2.89
N VAL A 872 -33.21 0.56 -3.76
CA VAL A 872 -32.92 2.00 -3.79
C VAL A 872 -34.23 2.76 -3.66
N ALA A 873 -34.33 3.65 -2.68
CA ALA A 873 -35.48 4.51 -2.46
C ALA A 873 -35.08 5.99 -2.58
N SER A 874 -35.94 6.80 -3.16
CA SER A 874 -35.75 8.25 -3.32
C SER A 874 -36.86 8.97 -2.57
N VAL A 875 -36.49 9.78 -1.58
CA VAL A 875 -37.41 10.48 -0.67
C VAL A 875 -37.10 11.96 -0.61
N THR A 876 -38.10 12.78 -0.31
CA THR A 876 -37.94 14.24 -0.18
C THR A 876 -37.07 14.53 1.04
N LEU A 877 -35.99 15.30 0.87
CA LEU A 877 -35.41 16.03 1.98
C LEU A 877 -36.31 17.24 2.22
N PRO A 878 -36.92 17.40 3.42
CA PRO A 878 -37.73 18.56 3.73
C PRO A 878 -36.93 19.84 3.50
N GLU A 879 -37.52 20.79 2.80
CA GLU A 879 -37.11 22.19 2.88
C GLU A 879 -37.55 22.73 4.26
N GLU A 880 -36.71 23.57 4.89
CA GLU A 880 -37.03 24.25 6.15
C GLU A 880 -38.02 25.41 5.95
#